data_AF-A0AA84Z9L3-F1
#
_entry.id   AF-A0AA84Z9L3-F1
#
_cell.length_a   1.000
_cell.length_b   1.000
_cell.length_c   1.000
_cell.angle_alpha   90.00
_cell.angle_beta   90.00
_cell.angle_gamma   90.00
#
_symmetry.space_group_name_H-M   'P 1'
#
loop_
_entity.id
_entity.type
_entity.pdbx_description
1 polymer ?
#
loop_
_entity_poly.entity_id
_entity_poly.type
_entity_poly.pdbx_seq_one_letter_code
_entity_poly.pdbx_strand_id
1 'polypeptide(L)'
;MTIMITRNNLGLFLSKSYFNFEVSFLQKTVVVIHGDDFIHFILKNVIGFKDNNHNEFLLFSMTASKLISQVLMCDIQPLFIFDGCTKVGQNQSRYNDQMWSVINLYKSSFADVLSFFQIKYMTSLYSAQFDAASLSIYLHCPLIASSYDIYYMFPAQATKTEANIMQELIYVPIHLLDFFSCKDDGIILSHVFHQKFSRISSVVPHLRPLLSVLYAGRFEVRANVCKQLNYSTTDYSNYPSPRLHEWFVLVNWLINSSNVNYVTLYEYVIQAHRTEERKSVTEYLLDCIAAFMDNVLENGLEIASHFCLVNSSSNVPKGGRLIEISEETNAPVSSQHMDRLTNQLNAKQPIKFNFTHDWPRNLTELYRKVKLSPAVIDILHHSIRKPFLSVHAYSVNLRLLVYRILYGVEHCAGVELNPNIIEYTWVGDDMLTELPLTISPLMNSNKSNSVDEIVSSQLNIPLPQHTLQPDWIFTLAVTLAIWHQQHISNTEEGHERHFENSPIGLAIATCVVVNVFNIDFMSSNLHEHYTRWIEFIRNEISLASERASSLNQSPSSCTKSVTEQNLSNLIAVQHIYNELQTIVSLLNCLAGDDNKSKLFNFLPCCALFPSFNLVDCLSHHLDNQLPSIRLIHVTSYWIPRLYCAKRSNNLITDLINIFKRLVNTVTLLSASSSFNLKSSSMTRRSEQRAPLSELTNTIPFNNVNCNDSMFHNIKLTSVSSDGKISSVLDKHLDKQVINRFLRDLTEKQNVA
;
A
#
# COMPACT_ATOMS: atom_id res chain seq x y z
N MET A 1 -11.50 -16.49 -2.53
CA MET A 1 -12.54 -16.11 -3.52
C MET A 1 -13.13 -14.77 -3.12
N THR A 2 -12.61 -13.72 -3.74
CA THR A 2 -12.80 -12.32 -3.40
C THR A 2 -13.32 -11.66 -4.66
N ILE A 3 -14.21 -10.67 -4.54
CA ILE A 3 -14.72 -9.93 -5.69
C ILE A 3 -13.50 -9.32 -6.40
N MET A 4 -13.11 -9.90 -7.54
CA MET A 4 -12.16 -9.28 -8.47
C MET A 4 -12.82 -8.02 -9.02
N ILE A 5 -12.71 -6.92 -8.30
CA ILE A 5 -13.05 -5.58 -8.79
C ILE A 5 -11.83 -4.99 -9.55
N THR A 6 -10.83 -5.80 -9.87
CA THR A 6 -9.67 -5.39 -10.66
C THR A 6 -9.98 -5.40 -12.15
N ARG A 7 -10.61 -4.31 -12.61
CA ARG A 7 -10.45 -3.64 -13.92
C ARG A 7 -11.62 -2.66 -14.07
N ASN A 8 -11.54 -1.50 -13.41
CA ASN A 8 -12.46 -0.40 -13.64
C ASN A 8 -12.36 0.05 -15.12
N ASN A 9 -13.15 -0.57 -15.99
CA ASN A 9 -13.34 -0.17 -17.39
C ASN A 9 -13.99 1.22 -17.50
N LEU A 10 -14.51 1.76 -16.40
CA LEU A 10 -15.02 3.12 -16.30
C LEU A 10 -13.94 4.16 -16.62
N GLY A 11 -12.71 3.99 -16.14
CA GLY A 11 -11.61 4.88 -16.48
C GLY A 11 -11.40 4.94 -17.99
N LEU A 12 -11.52 3.80 -18.68
CA LEU A 12 -11.50 3.72 -20.14
C LEU A 12 -12.73 4.37 -20.81
N PHE A 13 -13.90 4.39 -20.17
CA PHE A 13 -15.11 5.03 -20.72
C PHE A 13 -15.10 6.55 -20.54
N LEU A 14 -14.73 7.01 -19.35
CA LEU A 14 -14.65 8.44 -19.04
C LEU A 14 -13.48 9.10 -19.78
N SER A 15 -12.29 8.46 -19.83
CA SER A 15 -11.12 8.95 -20.58
C SER A 15 -11.29 8.94 -22.10
N LYS A 16 -12.15 8.08 -22.66
CA LYS A 16 -12.44 8.07 -24.11
C LYS A 16 -13.28 9.25 -24.58
N SER A 17 -13.94 9.97 -23.67
CA SER A 17 -14.66 11.18 -23.99
C SER A 17 -13.86 12.39 -23.52
N TYR A 18 -13.00 12.89 -24.42
CA TYR A 18 -12.14 14.06 -24.16
C TYR A 18 -12.92 15.30 -23.71
N PHE A 19 -14.21 15.40 -24.03
CA PHE A 19 -15.10 16.46 -23.57
C PHE A 19 -15.27 16.54 -22.05
N ASN A 20 -14.97 15.46 -21.32
CA ASN A 20 -15.03 15.45 -19.86
C ASN A 20 -13.78 16.07 -19.21
N PHE A 21 -12.73 16.36 -19.98
CA PHE A 21 -11.45 16.83 -19.47
C PHE A 21 -11.11 18.20 -20.01
N GLU A 22 -10.67 19.07 -19.12
CA GLU A 22 -10.06 20.35 -19.44
C GLU A 22 -8.55 20.26 -19.25
N VAL A 23 -7.78 20.73 -20.23
CA VAL A 23 -6.33 20.85 -20.10
C VAL A 23 -6.03 21.98 -19.12
N SER A 24 -5.25 21.71 -18.09
CA SER A 24 -4.91 22.68 -17.06
C SER A 24 -3.43 22.60 -16.68
N PHE A 25 -2.91 23.71 -16.15
CA PHE A 25 -1.53 23.87 -15.74
C PHE A 25 -1.48 24.04 -14.23
N LEU A 26 -0.93 23.05 -13.53
CA LEU A 26 -0.75 23.10 -12.09
C LEU A 26 0.53 23.89 -11.76
N GLN A 27 0.36 24.97 -11.02
CA GLN A 27 1.41 25.82 -10.47
C GLN A 27 0.82 26.67 -9.34
N LYS A 28 1.64 27.06 -8.35
CA LYS A 28 1.27 28.04 -7.30
C LYS A 28 -0.07 27.75 -6.60
N THR A 29 -0.29 26.49 -6.27
CA THR A 29 -1.56 26.01 -5.71
C THR A 29 -1.34 24.97 -4.62
N VAL A 30 -2.29 24.84 -3.71
CA VAL A 30 -2.40 23.64 -2.86
C VAL A 30 -2.94 22.49 -3.72
N VAL A 31 -2.52 21.25 -3.45
CA VAL A 31 -3.14 20.05 -4.02
C VAL A 31 -3.28 18.98 -2.94
N VAL A 32 -4.39 18.25 -2.96
CA VAL A 32 -4.56 17.05 -2.12
C VAL A 32 -4.22 15.83 -2.96
N ILE A 33 -3.41 14.91 -2.43
CA ILE A 33 -2.91 13.74 -3.15
C ILE A 33 -3.24 12.48 -2.36
N HIS A 34 -3.85 11.49 -3.03
CA HIS A 34 -4.00 10.15 -2.47
C HIS A 34 -2.63 9.46 -2.43
N GLY A 35 -2.10 9.22 -1.23
CA GLY A 35 -0.72 8.76 -1.03
C GLY A 35 -0.45 7.37 -1.59
N ASP A 36 -1.37 6.42 -1.39
CA ASP A 36 -1.19 5.04 -1.90
C ASP A 36 -1.21 4.97 -3.43
N ASP A 37 -2.08 5.76 -4.06
CA ASP A 37 -2.17 5.91 -5.50
C ASP A 37 -0.88 6.54 -6.07
N PHE A 38 -0.27 7.48 -5.34
CA PHE A 38 1.01 8.09 -5.72
C PHE A 38 2.17 7.09 -5.65
N ILE A 39 2.25 6.29 -4.57
CA ILE A 39 3.22 5.19 -4.47
C ILE A 39 3.03 4.21 -5.63
N HIS A 40 1.78 3.80 -5.90
CA HIS A 40 1.46 2.90 -7.00
C HIS A 40 1.92 3.47 -8.36
N PHE A 41 1.64 4.74 -8.61
CA PHE A 41 2.06 5.43 -9.83
C PHE A 41 3.58 5.43 -10.00
N ILE A 42 4.33 5.73 -8.93
CA ILE A 42 5.80 5.69 -9.00
C ILE A 42 6.29 4.29 -9.37
N LEU A 43 5.84 3.27 -8.62
CA LEU A 43 6.31 1.90 -8.81
C LEU A 43 5.99 1.39 -10.21
N LYS A 44 4.75 1.59 -10.67
CA LYS A 44 4.27 1.00 -11.92
C LYS A 44 4.59 1.83 -13.16
N ASN A 45 4.41 3.14 -13.10
CA ASN A 45 4.47 4.01 -14.27
C ASN A 45 5.82 4.71 -14.46
N VAL A 46 6.56 4.97 -13.37
CA VAL A 46 7.84 5.69 -13.44
C VAL A 46 9.01 4.71 -13.40
N ILE A 47 9.04 3.82 -12.42
CA ILE A 47 10.11 2.84 -12.27
C ILE A 47 9.88 1.63 -13.18
N GLY A 48 8.60 1.27 -13.40
CA GLY A 48 8.23 0.18 -14.30
C GLY A 48 8.26 -1.21 -13.66
N PHE A 49 8.05 -1.30 -12.35
CA PHE A 49 7.92 -2.59 -11.66
C PHE A 49 6.66 -3.30 -12.14
N LYS A 50 6.87 -4.44 -12.80
CA LYS A 50 5.79 -5.31 -13.30
C LYS A 50 5.41 -6.38 -12.28
N ASP A 51 6.38 -6.85 -11.49
CA ASP A 51 6.26 -7.96 -10.54
C ASP A 51 6.99 -7.67 -9.20
N ASN A 52 6.76 -8.49 -8.17
CA ASN A 52 7.29 -8.35 -6.80
C ASN A 52 8.82 -8.49 -6.66
N ASN A 53 9.55 -8.75 -7.76
CA ASN A 53 10.96 -9.13 -7.72
C ASN A 53 11.92 -7.94 -7.67
N HIS A 54 11.39 -6.72 -7.54
CA HIS A 54 12.15 -5.48 -7.57
C HIS A 54 11.89 -4.67 -6.29
N ASN A 55 12.56 -5.05 -5.20
CA ASN A 55 12.55 -4.31 -3.94
C ASN A 55 13.79 -3.40 -3.87
N GLU A 56 13.66 -2.20 -4.43
CA GLU A 56 14.72 -1.19 -4.55
C GLU A 56 14.28 0.10 -3.83
N PHE A 57 14.36 0.13 -2.50
CA PHE A 57 13.93 1.27 -1.68
C PHE A 57 14.73 2.54 -1.97
N LEU A 58 16.01 2.41 -2.29
CA LEU A 58 16.84 3.54 -2.69
C LEU A 58 16.33 4.16 -3.99
N LEU A 59 16.11 3.33 -5.03
CA LEU A 59 15.59 3.78 -6.32
C LEU A 59 14.20 4.41 -6.18
N PHE A 60 13.33 3.79 -5.39
CA PHE A 60 12.02 4.35 -5.08
C PHE A 60 12.13 5.72 -4.41
N SER A 61 12.92 5.84 -3.33
CA SER A 61 13.05 7.08 -2.56
C SER A 61 13.68 8.20 -3.38
N MET A 62 14.67 7.89 -4.22
CA MET A 62 15.26 8.85 -5.16
C MET A 62 14.26 9.32 -6.21
N THR A 63 13.47 8.39 -6.76
CA THR A 63 12.45 8.70 -7.77
C THR A 63 11.34 9.55 -7.17
N ALA A 64 10.85 9.17 -5.98
CA ALA A 64 9.88 9.94 -5.22
C ALA A 64 10.39 11.35 -4.90
N SER A 65 11.62 11.46 -4.39
CA SER A 65 12.26 12.74 -4.07
C SER A 65 12.39 13.64 -5.30
N LYS A 66 12.72 13.08 -6.47
CA LYS A 66 12.79 13.82 -7.73
C LYS A 66 11.42 14.36 -8.13
N LEU A 67 10.38 13.53 -8.11
CA LEU A 67 9.02 13.96 -8.46
C LEU A 67 8.50 15.02 -7.48
N ILE A 68 8.72 14.83 -6.18
CA ILE A 68 8.38 15.80 -5.15
C ILE A 68 9.12 17.12 -5.39
N SER A 69 10.42 17.08 -5.70
CA SER A 69 11.20 18.29 -6.00
C SER A 69 10.61 19.03 -7.22
N GLN A 70 10.16 18.32 -8.25
CA GLN A 70 9.50 18.92 -9.41
C GLN A 70 8.17 19.56 -9.05
N VAL A 71 7.36 18.92 -8.20
CA VAL A 71 6.11 19.50 -7.67
C VAL A 71 6.41 20.79 -6.92
N LEU A 72 7.42 20.80 -6.05
CA LEU A 72 7.82 21.97 -5.27
C LEU A 72 8.39 23.10 -6.15
N MET A 73 9.13 22.77 -7.22
CA MET A 73 9.62 23.76 -8.20
C MET A 73 8.49 24.51 -8.92
N CYS A 74 7.28 23.95 -8.93
CA CYS A 74 6.09 24.59 -9.49
C CYS A 74 5.32 25.43 -8.45
N ASP A 75 5.91 25.70 -7.28
CA ASP A 75 5.27 26.34 -6.13
C ASP A 75 3.97 25.63 -5.68
N ILE A 76 3.89 24.31 -5.89
CA ILE A 76 2.74 23.51 -5.46
C ILE A 76 2.95 23.07 -4.02
N GLN A 77 1.92 23.23 -3.18
CA GLN A 77 1.89 22.72 -1.81
C GLN A 77 1.09 21.41 -1.75
N PRO A 78 1.74 20.23 -1.78
CA PRO A 78 1.03 18.96 -1.71
C PRO A 78 0.62 18.61 -0.26
N LEU A 79 -0.57 18.03 -0.11
CA LEU A 79 -1.09 17.43 1.12
C LEU A 79 -1.41 15.96 0.84
N PHE A 80 -0.70 15.04 1.49
CA PHE A 80 -0.87 13.60 1.24
C PHE A 80 -1.81 12.95 2.25
N ILE A 81 -2.74 12.12 1.77
CA ILE A 81 -3.60 11.28 2.62
C ILE A 81 -3.47 9.81 2.22
N PHE A 82 -3.07 8.96 3.17
CA PHE A 82 -2.89 7.50 3.01
C PHE A 82 -4.10 6.72 3.50
N ASP A 83 -4.42 5.57 2.89
CA ASP A 83 -5.48 4.72 3.44
C ASP A 83 -5.07 4.18 4.82
N GLY A 84 -6.05 4.18 5.72
CA GLY A 84 -6.02 3.57 7.05
C GLY A 84 -6.65 2.18 7.06
N CYS A 85 -7.54 1.93 8.02
CA CYS A 85 -8.18 0.63 8.23
C CYS A 85 -9.10 0.30 7.06
N THR A 86 -8.99 -0.91 6.53
CA THR A 86 -9.73 -1.27 5.32
C THR A 86 -10.78 -2.31 5.65
N LYS A 87 -12.06 -1.93 5.54
CA LYS A 87 -13.13 -2.93 5.61
C LYS A 87 -12.91 -3.96 4.48
N VAL A 88 -12.94 -5.23 4.87
CA VAL A 88 -12.68 -6.38 4.00
C VAL A 88 -13.42 -6.24 2.66
N GLY A 89 -12.68 -6.27 1.55
CA GLY A 89 -13.23 -6.20 0.19
C GLY A 89 -13.13 -4.85 -0.52
N GLN A 90 -12.83 -3.74 0.19
CA GLN A 90 -12.72 -2.42 -0.44
C GLN A 90 -11.38 -2.19 -1.18
N ASN A 91 -10.25 -2.74 -0.69
CA ASN A 91 -8.93 -2.53 -1.30
C ASN A 91 -8.47 -3.64 -2.26
N GLN A 92 -8.99 -4.86 -2.08
CA GLN A 92 -8.88 -5.99 -3.04
C GLN A 92 -9.42 -5.65 -4.43
N SER A 93 -10.11 -4.53 -4.52
CA SER A 93 -10.74 -4.00 -5.71
C SER A 93 -9.81 -3.17 -6.59
N ARG A 94 -9.01 -2.30 -5.96
CA ARG A 94 -8.17 -1.31 -6.66
C ARG A 94 -6.83 -1.91 -7.06
N TYR A 95 -6.31 -2.80 -6.22
CA TYR A 95 -5.01 -3.44 -6.38
C TYR A 95 -5.20 -4.96 -6.36
N ASN A 96 -4.40 -5.70 -7.14
CA ASN A 96 -4.23 -7.12 -6.84
C ASN A 96 -3.60 -7.25 -5.44
N ASP A 97 -3.95 -8.28 -4.67
CA ASP A 97 -3.48 -8.49 -3.29
C ASP A 97 -1.95 -8.32 -3.16
N GLN A 98 -1.22 -8.80 -4.19
CA GLN A 98 0.23 -8.68 -4.29
C GLN A 98 0.71 -7.21 -4.35
N MET A 99 0.09 -6.37 -5.19
CA MET A 99 0.48 -4.97 -5.35
C MET A 99 0.16 -4.15 -4.10
N TRP A 100 -0.93 -4.48 -3.40
CA TRP A 100 -1.26 -3.82 -2.14
C TRP A 100 -0.20 -4.07 -1.06
N SER A 101 0.28 -5.32 -0.96
CA SER A 101 1.38 -5.67 -0.06
C SER A 101 2.64 -4.84 -0.38
N VAL A 102 2.98 -4.71 -1.66
CA VAL A 102 4.12 -3.90 -2.11
C VAL A 102 3.93 -2.42 -1.76
N ILE A 103 2.75 -1.83 -2.02
CA ILE A 103 2.48 -0.42 -1.67
C ILE A 103 2.69 -0.20 -0.16
N ASN A 104 2.12 -1.07 0.68
CA ASN A 104 2.30 -1.00 2.14
C ASN A 104 3.78 -1.09 2.56
N LEU A 105 4.59 -1.86 1.85
CA LEU A 105 6.03 -1.97 2.09
C LEU A 105 6.78 -0.65 1.88
N TYR A 106 6.36 0.15 0.88
CA TYR A 106 6.98 1.43 0.55
C TYR A 106 6.38 2.63 1.28
N LYS A 107 5.23 2.48 1.97
CA LYS A 107 4.55 3.58 2.69
C LYS A 107 5.47 4.29 3.69
N SER A 108 6.19 3.54 4.54
CA SER A 108 7.09 4.13 5.53
C SER A 108 8.24 4.88 4.87
N SER A 109 8.87 4.28 3.85
CA SER A 109 9.93 4.93 3.07
C SER A 109 9.45 6.20 2.39
N PHE A 110 8.21 6.24 1.89
CA PHE A 110 7.64 7.44 1.29
C PHE A 110 7.32 8.50 2.34
N ALA A 111 6.79 8.13 3.51
CA ALA A 111 6.57 9.05 4.63
C ALA A 111 7.89 9.71 5.10
N ASP A 112 9.00 8.98 5.08
CA ASP A 112 10.33 9.53 5.38
C ASP A 112 10.76 10.57 4.31
N VAL A 113 10.50 10.30 3.02
CA VAL A 113 10.72 11.29 1.93
C VAL A 113 9.86 12.53 2.15
N LEU A 114 8.56 12.38 2.42
CA LEU A 114 7.67 13.51 2.68
C LEU A 114 8.15 14.34 3.89
N SER A 115 8.59 13.68 4.96
CA SER A 115 9.14 14.33 6.14
C SER A 115 10.40 15.13 5.83
N PHE A 116 11.31 14.59 5.01
CA PHE A 116 12.52 15.28 4.57
C PHE A 116 12.21 16.59 3.82
N PHE A 117 11.19 16.57 2.95
CA PHE A 117 10.71 17.77 2.24
C PHE A 117 9.76 18.64 3.08
N GLN A 118 9.53 18.32 4.35
CA GLN A 118 8.58 18.99 5.25
C GLN A 118 7.14 19.05 4.68
N ILE A 119 6.78 18.05 3.88
CA ILE A 119 5.44 17.93 3.29
C ILE A 119 4.49 17.34 4.32
N LYS A 120 3.33 17.96 4.45
CA LYS A 120 2.29 17.50 5.36
C LYS A 120 1.61 16.25 4.81
N TYR A 121 1.47 15.23 5.66
CA TYR A 121 0.72 14.01 5.32
C TYR A 121 -0.04 13.45 6.53
N MET A 122 -1.03 12.61 6.26
CA MET A 122 -1.75 11.85 7.30
C MET A 122 -2.29 10.51 6.78
N THR A 123 -2.52 9.56 7.68
CA THR A 123 -3.31 8.34 7.43
C THR A 123 -4.79 8.63 7.72
N SER A 124 -5.71 8.24 6.83
CA SER A 124 -7.15 8.22 7.13
C SER A 124 -7.46 7.23 8.26
N LEU A 125 -8.61 7.34 8.95
CA LEU A 125 -9.06 6.24 9.82
C LEU A 125 -9.45 5.03 8.98
N TYR A 126 -10.00 5.27 7.79
CA TYR A 126 -10.48 4.25 6.89
C TYR A 126 -9.93 4.46 5.48
N SER A 127 -10.75 4.90 4.52
CA SER A 127 -10.25 5.20 3.18
C SER A 127 -9.87 6.67 3.01
N ALA A 128 -8.67 6.89 2.47
CA ALA A 128 -8.17 8.20 2.09
C ALA A 128 -9.01 8.88 1.01
N GLN A 129 -9.77 8.13 0.20
CA GLN A 129 -10.54 8.72 -0.90
C GLN A 129 -11.52 9.80 -0.43
N PHE A 130 -12.28 9.51 0.62
CA PHE A 130 -13.28 10.44 1.15
C PHE A 130 -12.64 11.61 1.86
N ASP A 131 -11.63 11.33 2.69
CA ASP A 131 -10.90 12.35 3.43
C ASP A 131 -10.20 13.33 2.46
N ALA A 132 -9.59 12.79 1.40
CA ALA A 132 -8.88 13.58 0.39
C ALA A 132 -9.84 14.44 -0.44
N ALA A 133 -10.97 13.87 -0.86
CA ALA A 133 -12.00 14.63 -1.58
C ALA A 133 -12.66 15.70 -0.70
N SER A 134 -12.98 15.38 0.55
CA SER A 134 -13.58 16.33 1.50
C SER A 134 -12.65 17.50 1.78
N LEU A 135 -11.35 17.23 2.00
CA LEU A 135 -10.34 18.26 2.17
C LEU A 135 -10.15 19.10 0.89
N SER A 136 -10.11 18.46 -0.28
CA SER A 136 -9.97 19.14 -1.57
C SER A 136 -11.12 20.10 -1.85
N ILE A 137 -12.37 19.68 -1.56
CA ILE A 137 -13.56 20.53 -1.65
C ILE A 137 -13.45 21.69 -0.66
N TYR A 138 -13.15 21.40 0.61
CA TYR A 138 -13.03 22.43 1.65
C TYR A 138 -11.96 23.50 1.34
N LEU A 139 -10.81 23.09 0.79
CA LEU A 139 -9.71 23.99 0.41
C LEU A 139 -9.85 24.59 -0.99
N HIS A 140 -10.88 24.20 -1.75
CA HIS A 140 -11.05 24.58 -3.15
C HIS A 140 -9.83 24.27 -4.04
N CYS A 141 -9.21 23.11 -3.85
CA CYS A 141 -7.97 22.78 -4.53
C CYS A 141 -8.05 21.44 -5.28
N PRO A 142 -7.19 21.18 -6.29
CA PRO A 142 -7.19 19.92 -7.01
C PRO A 142 -6.96 18.69 -6.12
N LEU A 143 -7.70 17.63 -6.39
CA LEU A 143 -7.45 16.27 -5.89
C LEU A 143 -6.74 15.44 -6.96
N ILE A 144 -5.58 14.89 -6.61
CA ILE A 144 -4.83 13.94 -7.44
C ILE A 144 -5.04 12.52 -6.89
N ALA A 145 -5.68 11.67 -7.68
CA ALA A 145 -5.84 10.25 -7.36
C ALA A 145 -5.93 9.38 -8.63
N SER A 146 -5.95 8.06 -8.46
CA SER A 146 -6.08 7.08 -9.53
C SER A 146 -7.50 6.57 -9.73
N SER A 147 -8.30 6.51 -8.65
CA SER A 147 -9.64 5.92 -8.70
C SER A 147 -10.69 6.86 -9.26
N TYR A 148 -11.37 6.37 -10.29
CA TYR A 148 -12.55 6.97 -10.88
C TYR A 148 -13.81 6.78 -10.00
N ASP A 149 -13.74 6.03 -8.89
CA ASP A 149 -14.91 5.78 -8.04
C ASP A 149 -15.39 7.07 -7.36
N ILE A 150 -14.46 7.99 -7.07
CA ILE A 150 -14.71 9.32 -6.49
C ILE A 150 -15.75 10.11 -7.31
N TYR A 151 -15.85 9.85 -8.62
CA TYR A 151 -16.86 10.48 -9.49
C TYR A 151 -18.31 10.05 -9.21
N TYR A 152 -18.52 8.91 -8.56
CA TYR A 152 -19.85 8.48 -8.15
C TYR A 152 -20.23 8.97 -6.77
N MET A 153 -19.28 9.46 -5.97
CA MET A 153 -19.46 9.66 -4.53
C MET A 153 -19.63 11.13 -4.14
N PHE A 154 -19.16 12.05 -4.98
CA PHE A 154 -19.32 13.49 -4.74
C PHE A 154 -20.23 14.09 -5.81
N PRO A 155 -21.34 14.75 -5.42
CA PRO A 155 -22.23 15.36 -6.38
C PRO A 155 -21.79 16.77 -6.75
N ALA A 156 -21.52 17.02 -8.03
CA ALA A 156 -21.76 18.33 -8.62
C ALA A 156 -23.28 18.56 -8.61
N GLN A 157 -23.83 19.25 -7.59
CA GLN A 157 -25.22 19.66 -7.66
C GLN A 157 -25.35 20.87 -8.58
N ALA A 158 -25.99 20.64 -9.72
CA ALA A 158 -26.54 21.68 -10.58
C ALA A 158 -28.07 21.62 -10.50
N THR A 159 -28.65 22.08 -9.39
CA THR A 159 -30.09 22.39 -9.31
C THR A 159 -30.25 23.90 -9.20
N LYS A 160 -31.08 24.46 -10.08
CA LYS A 160 -31.19 25.90 -10.38
C LYS A 160 -31.57 26.82 -9.20
N THR A 161 -31.88 26.27 -8.02
CA THR A 161 -32.32 27.02 -6.84
C THR A 161 -31.34 26.97 -5.66
N GLU A 162 -30.39 26.02 -5.64
CA GLU A 162 -29.36 25.87 -4.58
C GLU A 162 -27.93 25.84 -5.17
N ALA A 163 -27.78 26.32 -6.41
CA ALA A 163 -26.53 26.33 -7.18
C ALA A 163 -25.38 27.18 -6.60
N ASN A 164 -25.48 27.65 -5.36
CA ASN A 164 -24.54 28.63 -4.80
C ASN A 164 -23.68 28.14 -3.62
N ILE A 165 -23.81 26.91 -3.10
CA ILE A 165 -23.17 26.59 -1.80
C ILE A 165 -22.31 25.31 -1.77
N MET A 166 -22.43 24.33 -2.67
CA MET A 166 -21.47 23.22 -2.75
C MET A 166 -20.58 23.26 -3.99
N GLN A 167 -19.28 23.28 -3.76
CA GLN A 167 -18.24 23.44 -4.78
C GLN A 167 -17.95 22.10 -5.48
N GLU A 168 -17.75 22.16 -6.79
CA GLU A 168 -17.40 21.00 -7.61
C GLU A 168 -15.98 20.51 -7.26
N LEU A 169 -15.82 19.21 -7.06
CA LEU A 169 -14.52 18.58 -6.85
C LEU A 169 -13.65 18.76 -8.11
N ILE A 170 -12.50 19.42 -7.96
CA ILE A 170 -11.50 19.58 -9.02
C ILE A 170 -10.64 18.31 -9.05
N TYR A 171 -11.02 17.32 -9.86
CA TYR A 171 -10.31 16.04 -9.89
C TYR A 171 -9.29 15.96 -11.02
N VAL A 172 -8.07 15.52 -10.70
CA VAL A 172 -6.98 15.31 -11.65
C VAL A 172 -6.52 13.85 -11.58
N PRO A 173 -6.79 13.03 -12.60
CA PRO A 173 -6.31 11.65 -12.59
C PRO A 173 -4.78 11.61 -12.66
N ILE A 174 -4.15 10.89 -11.74
CA ILE A 174 -2.67 10.86 -11.59
C ILE A 174 -1.92 10.43 -12.86
N HIS A 175 -2.51 9.54 -13.68
CA HIS A 175 -1.91 9.08 -14.93
C HIS A 175 -2.03 10.08 -16.09
N LEU A 176 -2.76 11.19 -15.91
CA LEU A 176 -2.85 12.31 -16.85
C LEU A 176 -2.01 13.51 -16.41
N LEU A 177 -1.17 13.34 -15.38
CA LEU A 177 -0.15 14.30 -14.97
C LEU A 177 1.13 14.07 -15.76
N ASP A 178 1.70 15.14 -16.28
CA ASP A 178 2.99 15.12 -16.94
C ASP A 178 4.06 15.77 -16.05
N PHE A 179 4.74 14.94 -15.27
CA PHE A 179 5.85 15.37 -14.42
C PHE A 179 7.15 15.67 -15.21
N PHE A 180 7.23 15.35 -16.50
CA PHE A 180 8.50 15.28 -17.21
C PHE A 180 8.66 16.29 -18.35
N SER A 181 7.56 16.76 -18.93
CA SER A 181 7.61 17.61 -20.13
C SER A 181 7.86 19.10 -19.86
N CYS A 182 7.60 19.61 -18.65
CA CYS A 182 7.74 21.05 -18.33
C CYS A 182 8.86 21.32 -17.32
N LYS A 183 10.12 21.03 -17.70
CA LYS A 183 11.27 21.24 -16.80
C LYS A 183 11.65 22.70 -16.58
N ASP A 184 11.31 23.59 -17.53
CA ASP A 184 11.84 24.95 -17.56
C ASP A 184 10.81 26.03 -17.16
N ASP A 185 9.51 25.72 -17.21
CA ASP A 185 8.44 26.71 -17.01
C ASP A 185 7.82 26.70 -15.59
N GLY A 186 8.25 25.80 -14.70
CA GLY A 186 7.69 25.71 -13.34
C GLY A 186 6.21 25.33 -13.32
N ILE A 187 5.78 24.49 -14.26
CA ILE A 187 4.38 24.11 -14.47
C ILE A 187 4.28 22.58 -14.63
N ILE A 188 3.20 21.97 -14.14
CA ILE A 188 2.85 20.58 -14.46
C ILE A 188 1.59 20.58 -15.34
N LEU A 189 1.71 20.02 -16.55
CA LEU A 189 0.55 19.79 -17.41
C LEU A 189 -0.35 18.72 -16.78
N SER A 190 -1.64 19.02 -16.73
CA SER A 190 -2.65 18.19 -16.10
C SER A 190 -3.94 18.19 -16.91
N HIS A 191 -4.79 17.20 -16.67
CA HIS A 191 -6.13 17.15 -17.23
C HIS A 191 -7.13 17.07 -16.09
N VAL A 192 -7.90 18.14 -15.92
CA VAL A 192 -8.94 18.25 -14.90
C VAL A 192 -10.21 17.62 -15.44
N PHE A 193 -10.80 16.70 -14.67
CA PHE A 193 -12.10 16.14 -14.97
C PHE A 193 -13.21 17.05 -14.45
N HIS A 194 -14.21 17.31 -15.28
CA HIS A 194 -15.41 18.06 -14.92
C HIS A 194 -16.63 17.13 -14.95
N GLN A 195 -17.22 16.88 -13.78
CA GLN A 195 -18.36 15.96 -13.66
C GLN A 195 -19.59 16.52 -14.39
N LYS A 196 -19.75 17.85 -14.44
CA LYS A 196 -20.82 18.53 -15.18
C LYS A 196 -20.88 18.19 -16.68
N PHE A 197 -19.76 17.82 -17.30
CA PHE A 197 -19.72 17.47 -18.72
C PHE A 197 -20.01 15.98 -18.97
N SER A 198 -20.02 15.17 -17.92
CA SER A 198 -20.36 13.75 -17.98
C SER A 198 -21.87 13.54 -17.93
N ARG A 199 -22.38 12.48 -18.60
CA ARG A 199 -23.77 12.01 -18.45
C ARG A 199 -24.11 11.54 -17.02
N ILE A 200 -23.10 11.30 -16.18
CA ILE A 200 -23.28 10.98 -14.75
C ILE A 200 -23.91 12.17 -14.00
N SER A 201 -23.68 13.41 -14.44
CA SER A 201 -24.27 14.60 -13.79
C SER A 201 -25.80 14.58 -13.80
N SER A 202 -26.41 13.96 -14.81
CA SER A 202 -27.86 13.81 -14.95
C SER A 202 -28.46 12.74 -14.03
N VAL A 203 -27.65 11.86 -13.43
CA VAL A 203 -28.12 10.86 -12.46
C VAL A 203 -28.29 11.54 -11.11
N VAL A 204 -29.43 11.30 -10.45
CA VAL A 204 -29.71 11.85 -9.11
C VAL A 204 -28.61 11.39 -8.14
N PRO A 205 -28.00 12.29 -7.33
CA PRO A 205 -26.84 12.00 -6.48
C PRO A 205 -26.90 10.68 -5.70
N HIS A 206 -27.99 10.44 -4.98
CA HIS A 206 -28.16 9.23 -4.15
C HIS A 206 -28.32 7.94 -4.94
N LEU A 207 -28.44 7.96 -6.27
CA LEU A 207 -28.47 6.77 -7.12
C LEU A 207 -27.11 6.47 -7.76
N ARG A 208 -26.17 7.41 -7.72
CA ARG A 208 -24.82 7.24 -8.30
C ARG A 208 -24.01 6.10 -7.66
N PRO A 209 -24.10 5.80 -6.34
CA PRO A 209 -23.45 4.63 -5.76
C PRO A 209 -23.81 3.30 -6.44
N LEU A 210 -25.04 3.15 -6.96
CA LEU A 210 -25.45 1.94 -7.66
C LEU A 210 -24.61 1.69 -8.92
N LEU A 211 -24.21 2.76 -9.64
CA LEU A 211 -23.31 2.64 -10.78
C LEU A 211 -21.95 2.11 -10.38
N SER A 212 -21.42 2.53 -9.22
CA SER A 212 -20.14 2.04 -8.72
C SER A 212 -20.19 0.53 -8.49
N VAL A 213 -21.24 -0.01 -7.87
CA VAL A 213 -21.42 -1.45 -7.63
C VAL A 213 -21.64 -2.22 -8.94
N LEU A 214 -22.44 -1.68 -9.87
CA LEU A 214 -22.70 -2.34 -11.16
C LEU A 214 -21.43 -2.46 -12.00
N TYR A 215 -20.58 -1.44 -12.00
CA TYR A 215 -19.35 -1.41 -12.80
C TYR A 215 -18.12 -1.99 -12.10
N ALA A 216 -18.12 -2.01 -10.77
CA ALA A 216 -17.19 -2.79 -9.96
C ALA A 216 -17.52 -4.29 -9.96
N GLY A 217 -18.81 -4.63 -10.09
CA GLY A 217 -19.33 -5.98 -10.04
C GLY A 217 -19.00 -6.83 -11.27
N ARG A 218 -19.20 -8.15 -11.13
CA ARG A 218 -18.99 -9.08 -12.23
C ARG A 218 -19.99 -8.83 -13.38
N PHE A 219 -19.62 -9.25 -14.58
CA PHE A 219 -20.47 -9.08 -15.77
C PHE A 219 -21.87 -9.67 -15.58
N GLU A 220 -22.01 -10.77 -14.85
CA GLU A 220 -23.30 -11.42 -14.59
C GLU A 220 -24.27 -10.52 -13.82
N VAL A 221 -23.78 -9.66 -12.92
CA VAL A 221 -24.61 -8.72 -12.17
C VAL A 221 -25.25 -7.72 -13.12
N ARG A 222 -24.45 -7.09 -13.98
CA ARG A 222 -24.96 -6.13 -14.97
C ARG A 222 -25.84 -6.80 -16.01
N ALA A 223 -25.45 -7.99 -16.49
CA ALA A 223 -26.26 -8.74 -17.44
C ALA A 223 -27.63 -9.12 -16.85
N ASN A 224 -27.70 -9.47 -15.56
CA ASN A 224 -28.97 -9.75 -14.89
C ASN A 224 -29.86 -8.51 -14.79
N VAL A 225 -29.28 -7.37 -14.40
CA VAL A 225 -29.99 -6.08 -14.38
C VAL A 225 -30.47 -5.70 -15.77
N CYS A 226 -29.61 -5.72 -16.79
CA CYS A 226 -29.97 -5.40 -18.16
C CYS A 226 -31.04 -6.34 -18.75
N LYS A 227 -30.96 -7.65 -18.49
CA LYS A 227 -31.98 -8.62 -18.94
C LYS A 227 -33.37 -8.29 -18.40
N GLN A 228 -33.44 -7.94 -17.13
CA GLN A 228 -34.71 -7.62 -16.47
C GLN A 228 -35.23 -6.23 -16.86
N LEU A 229 -34.37 -5.35 -17.39
CA LEU A 229 -34.77 -4.12 -18.09
C LEU A 229 -35.29 -4.37 -19.52
N ASN A 230 -35.51 -5.63 -19.92
CA ASN A 230 -35.92 -6.05 -21.27
C ASN A 230 -35.00 -5.50 -22.38
N TYR A 231 -33.70 -5.47 -22.11
CA TYR A 231 -32.68 -5.01 -23.05
C TYR A 231 -32.39 -6.03 -24.15
N SER A 232 -32.37 -5.58 -25.42
CA SER A 232 -31.95 -6.40 -26.56
C SER A 232 -30.46 -6.21 -26.87
N THR A 233 -29.71 -7.31 -26.92
CA THR A 233 -28.30 -7.34 -27.33
C THR A 233 -28.11 -7.28 -28.85
N THR A 234 -29.08 -6.84 -29.66
CA THR A 234 -28.94 -6.81 -31.13
C THR A 234 -28.77 -5.40 -31.72
N ASP A 235 -28.98 -4.33 -30.95
CA ASP A 235 -28.91 -2.94 -31.41
C ASP A 235 -27.52 -2.28 -31.25
N TYR A 236 -26.46 -2.97 -31.69
CA TYR A 236 -25.09 -2.46 -31.57
C TYR A 236 -24.64 -1.49 -32.67
N SER A 237 -25.47 -1.22 -33.69
CA SER A 237 -25.06 -0.52 -34.91
C SER A 237 -24.49 0.88 -34.68
N ASN A 238 -24.83 1.54 -33.57
CA ASN A 238 -24.42 2.92 -33.26
C ASN A 238 -23.30 3.04 -32.21
N TYR A 239 -22.83 1.95 -31.60
CA TYR A 239 -21.83 2.02 -30.52
C TYR A 239 -20.57 1.20 -30.78
N PRO A 240 -19.37 1.76 -30.56
CA PRO A 240 -18.09 1.12 -30.88
C PRO A 240 -17.76 -0.10 -30.01
N SER A 241 -18.51 -0.38 -28.92
CA SER A 241 -18.35 -1.62 -28.15
C SER A 241 -19.61 -1.96 -27.34
N PRO A 242 -19.93 -3.27 -27.13
CA PRO A 242 -21.07 -3.71 -26.32
C PRO A 242 -21.08 -3.16 -24.89
N ARG A 243 -19.90 -3.06 -24.25
CA ARG A 243 -19.77 -2.56 -22.87
C ARG A 243 -20.07 -1.06 -22.74
N LEU A 244 -19.76 -0.27 -23.78
CA LEU A 244 -20.04 1.16 -23.81
C LEU A 244 -21.54 1.43 -23.99
N HIS A 245 -22.22 0.55 -24.74
CA HIS A 245 -23.67 0.60 -24.86
C HIS A 245 -24.38 0.20 -23.55
N GLU A 246 -23.92 -0.89 -22.90
CA GLU A 246 -24.37 -1.32 -21.56
C GLU A 246 -24.28 -0.17 -20.54
N TRP A 247 -23.19 0.61 -20.58
CA TRP A 247 -23.00 1.81 -19.74
C TRP A 247 -24.08 2.86 -19.96
N PHE A 248 -24.36 3.19 -21.21
CA PHE A 248 -25.41 4.16 -21.50
C PHE A 248 -26.80 3.67 -21.11
N VAL A 249 -27.09 2.37 -21.22
CA VAL A 249 -28.37 1.78 -20.79
C VAL A 249 -28.56 1.93 -19.29
N LEU A 250 -27.56 1.52 -18.50
CA LEU A 250 -27.62 1.60 -17.04
C LEU A 250 -27.68 3.04 -16.53
N VAL A 251 -26.92 3.96 -17.14
CA VAL A 251 -26.98 5.39 -16.81
C VAL A 251 -28.36 5.97 -17.15
N ASN A 252 -28.89 5.70 -18.36
CA ASN A 252 -30.22 6.18 -18.76
C ASN A 252 -31.34 5.60 -17.87
N TRP A 253 -31.23 4.33 -17.48
CA TRP A 253 -32.16 3.71 -16.54
C TRP A 253 -32.21 4.47 -15.22
N LEU A 254 -31.06 4.80 -14.62
CA LEU A 254 -31.02 5.56 -13.36
C LEU A 254 -31.49 7.01 -13.53
N ILE A 255 -31.18 7.67 -14.65
CA ILE A 255 -31.71 9.02 -14.97
C ILE A 255 -33.25 8.99 -14.96
N ASN A 256 -33.84 7.97 -15.58
CA ASN A 256 -35.29 7.82 -15.69
C ASN A 256 -35.96 7.23 -14.43
N SER A 257 -35.19 6.82 -13.42
CA SER A 257 -35.70 6.21 -12.18
C SER A 257 -35.94 7.22 -11.06
N SER A 258 -36.02 8.51 -11.38
CA SER A 258 -36.16 9.59 -10.40
C SER A 258 -37.43 9.49 -9.53
N ASN A 259 -38.49 8.85 -10.02
CA ASN A 259 -39.79 8.74 -9.35
C ASN A 259 -40.04 7.36 -8.69
N VAL A 260 -39.08 6.45 -8.76
CA VAL A 260 -39.19 5.08 -8.20
C VAL A 260 -38.75 5.10 -6.73
N ASN A 261 -39.32 4.21 -5.90
CA ASN A 261 -38.81 4.01 -4.54
C ASN A 261 -37.35 3.54 -4.59
N TYR A 262 -36.43 4.40 -4.15
CA TYR A 262 -35.00 4.16 -4.22
C TYR A 262 -34.56 2.94 -3.41
N VAL A 263 -35.26 2.61 -2.31
CA VAL A 263 -35.01 1.38 -1.52
C VAL A 263 -35.12 0.16 -2.43
N THR A 264 -36.16 0.11 -3.26
CA THR A 264 -36.38 -0.99 -4.19
C THR A 264 -35.27 -1.08 -5.23
N LEU A 265 -34.74 0.05 -5.72
CA LEU A 265 -33.60 0.05 -6.65
C LEU A 265 -32.32 -0.49 -6.01
N TYR A 266 -32.07 -0.12 -4.74
CA TYR A 266 -30.93 -0.64 -3.98
C TYR A 266 -31.07 -2.14 -3.72
N GLU A 267 -32.21 -2.58 -3.19
CA GLU A 267 -32.51 -4.01 -2.97
C GLU A 267 -32.37 -4.81 -4.26
N TYR A 268 -32.84 -4.25 -5.37
CA TYR A 268 -32.76 -4.86 -6.68
C TYR A 268 -31.31 -5.11 -7.13
N VAL A 269 -30.44 -4.10 -7.02
CA VAL A 269 -29.00 -4.24 -7.35
C VAL A 269 -28.32 -5.20 -6.36
N ILE A 270 -28.66 -5.17 -5.08
CA ILE A 270 -28.15 -6.11 -4.08
C ILE A 270 -28.55 -7.55 -4.42
N GLN A 271 -29.82 -7.78 -4.79
CA GLN A 271 -30.32 -9.12 -5.14
C GLN A 271 -29.69 -9.69 -6.40
N ALA A 272 -29.23 -8.83 -7.33
CA ALA A 272 -28.48 -9.25 -8.52
C ALA A 272 -27.11 -9.87 -8.20
N HIS A 273 -26.58 -9.68 -6.97
CA HIS A 273 -25.37 -10.33 -6.49
C HIS A 273 -25.65 -11.70 -5.86
N ARG A 274 -24.62 -12.55 -5.81
CA ARG A 274 -24.68 -13.87 -5.14
C ARG A 274 -24.97 -13.69 -3.65
N THR A 275 -25.70 -14.62 -3.04
CA THR A 275 -26.10 -14.55 -1.62
C THR A 275 -24.94 -14.26 -0.67
N GLU A 276 -23.75 -14.82 -0.94
CA GLU A 276 -22.52 -14.61 -0.15
C GLU A 276 -21.96 -13.18 -0.25
N GLU A 277 -22.21 -12.48 -1.36
CA GLU A 277 -21.66 -11.14 -1.67
C GLU A 277 -22.61 -10.01 -1.22
N ARG A 278 -23.90 -10.34 -0.98
CA ARG A 278 -24.93 -9.34 -0.67
C ARG A 278 -24.58 -8.49 0.54
N LYS A 279 -24.06 -9.11 1.61
CA LYS A 279 -23.72 -8.39 2.85
C LYS A 279 -22.67 -7.31 2.61
N SER A 280 -21.55 -7.65 1.98
CA SER A 280 -20.46 -6.71 1.73
C SER A 280 -20.86 -5.60 0.75
N VAL A 281 -21.68 -5.93 -0.25
CA VAL A 281 -22.21 -4.93 -1.20
C VAL A 281 -23.15 -3.95 -0.50
N THR A 282 -24.05 -4.44 0.36
CA THR A 282 -24.93 -3.59 1.17
C THR A 282 -24.13 -2.66 2.06
N GLU A 283 -23.12 -3.19 2.78
CA GLU A 283 -22.23 -2.39 3.63
C GLU A 283 -21.48 -1.32 2.84
N TYR A 284 -20.94 -1.66 1.66
CA TYR A 284 -20.28 -0.68 0.79
C TYR A 284 -21.25 0.41 0.32
N LEU A 285 -22.45 0.04 -0.12
CA LEU A 285 -23.47 1.00 -0.55
C LEU A 285 -23.88 1.95 0.58
N LEU A 286 -24.02 1.42 1.80
CA LEU A 286 -24.29 2.22 3.00
C LEU A 286 -23.13 3.16 3.34
N ASP A 287 -21.88 2.72 3.23
CA ASP A 287 -20.71 3.58 3.40
C ASP A 287 -20.69 4.70 2.35
N CYS A 288 -21.02 4.39 1.10
CA CYS A 288 -21.16 5.39 0.04
C CYS A 288 -22.22 6.43 0.41
N ILE A 289 -23.40 5.97 0.83
CA ILE A 289 -24.52 6.82 1.22
C ILE A 289 -24.15 7.70 2.42
N ALA A 290 -23.52 7.15 3.44
CA ALA A 290 -23.09 7.96 4.59
C ALA A 290 -22.07 9.02 4.17
N ALA A 291 -21.14 8.72 3.26
CA ALA A 291 -20.26 9.75 2.72
C ALA A 291 -20.98 10.87 1.94
N PHE A 292 -22.17 10.59 1.40
CA PHE A 292 -23.05 11.59 0.81
C PHE A 292 -23.85 12.39 1.85
N MET A 293 -24.18 11.79 2.99
CA MET A 293 -24.98 12.41 4.05
C MET A 293 -24.11 13.20 5.05
N ASP A 294 -22.87 12.77 5.25
CA ASP A 294 -21.91 13.43 6.12
C ASP A 294 -21.62 14.83 5.58
N ASN A 295 -21.51 15.80 6.48
CA ASN A 295 -21.18 17.17 6.12
C ASN A 295 -19.74 17.22 5.59
N VAL A 296 -19.58 17.13 4.26
CA VAL A 296 -18.29 17.14 3.55
C VAL A 296 -17.41 18.31 4.00
N LEU A 297 -18.00 19.47 4.31
CA LEU A 297 -17.28 20.64 4.79
C LEU A 297 -16.78 20.47 6.23
N GLU A 298 -17.55 19.81 7.10
CA GLU A 298 -17.14 19.52 8.48
C GLU A 298 -16.01 18.50 8.52
N ASN A 299 -16.12 17.42 7.74
CA ASN A 299 -15.03 16.45 7.56
C ASN A 299 -13.78 17.13 6.98
N GLY A 300 -13.95 17.98 5.96
CA GLY A 300 -12.86 18.77 5.39
C GLY A 300 -12.21 19.71 6.40
N LEU A 301 -13.00 20.35 7.26
CA LEU A 301 -12.53 21.21 8.36
C LEU A 301 -11.76 20.41 9.42
N GLU A 302 -12.24 19.23 9.81
CA GLU A 302 -11.55 18.35 10.77
C GLU A 302 -10.16 17.97 10.24
N ILE A 303 -10.11 17.55 8.98
CA ILE A 303 -8.86 17.17 8.30
C ILE A 303 -7.93 18.38 8.14
N ALA A 304 -8.48 19.54 7.75
CA ALA A 304 -7.71 20.79 7.65
C ALA A 304 -7.14 21.21 9.01
N SER A 305 -7.89 20.98 10.10
CA SER A 305 -7.44 21.24 11.48
C SER A 305 -6.29 20.33 11.86
N HIS A 306 -6.33 19.05 11.46
CA HIS A 306 -5.21 18.13 11.63
C HIS A 306 -3.95 18.60 10.91
N PHE A 307 -4.11 19.13 9.69
CA PHE A 307 -3.01 19.74 8.95
C PHE A 307 -2.60 21.12 9.47
N CYS A 308 -3.23 21.64 10.52
CA CYS A 308 -3.04 23.00 11.04
C CYS A 308 -3.17 24.06 9.92
N LEU A 309 -4.11 23.87 9.02
CA LEU A 309 -4.46 24.82 7.96
C LEU A 309 -5.55 25.80 8.42
N VAL A 310 -6.24 25.46 9.51
CA VAL A 310 -7.24 26.29 10.16
C VAL A 310 -6.53 27.22 11.14
N ASN A 311 -6.26 28.46 10.72
CA ASN A 311 -5.89 29.56 11.61
C ASN A 311 -6.80 30.76 11.35
N SER A 312 -7.21 31.39 12.44
CA SER A 312 -8.07 32.58 12.53
C SER A 312 -7.76 33.59 11.42
N SER A 313 -8.70 33.73 10.48
CA SER A 313 -8.91 34.92 9.61
C SER A 313 -8.05 35.18 8.36
N SER A 314 -7.15 34.33 7.85
CA SER A 314 -6.32 34.77 6.70
C SER A 314 -6.07 33.88 5.47
N ASN A 315 -6.38 32.58 5.46
CA ASN A 315 -6.02 31.72 4.31
C ASN A 315 -7.20 31.10 3.54
N VAL A 316 -8.45 31.44 3.89
CA VAL A 316 -9.55 31.29 2.94
C VAL A 316 -9.37 32.38 1.88
N PRO A 317 -9.42 32.09 0.57
CA PRO A 317 -9.34 33.11 -0.47
C PRO A 317 -10.30 34.25 -0.13
N LYS A 318 -9.75 35.46 0.09
CA LYS A 318 -10.52 36.69 0.27
C LYS A 318 -11.28 36.98 -1.04
N GLY A 319 -12.40 36.30 -1.21
CA GLY A 319 -13.21 36.29 -2.43
C GLY A 319 -14.47 35.44 -2.32
N GLY A 320 -14.47 34.39 -1.49
CA GLY A 320 -15.69 33.72 -1.08
C GLY A 320 -16.16 34.28 0.25
N ARG A 321 -17.36 34.88 0.30
CA ARG A 321 -18.06 35.06 1.59
C ARG A 321 -18.10 33.71 2.28
N LEU A 322 -17.41 33.56 3.41
CA LEU A 322 -17.77 32.54 4.40
C LEU A 322 -19.23 32.83 4.74
N ILE A 323 -20.13 32.00 4.23
CA ILE A 323 -21.55 32.10 4.49
C ILE A 323 -21.70 31.80 5.98
N GLU A 324 -22.13 32.79 6.75
CA GLU A 324 -22.78 32.53 8.04
C GLU A 324 -23.91 31.55 7.75
N ILE A 325 -23.76 30.31 8.23
CA ILE A 325 -24.82 29.31 8.16
C ILE A 325 -25.92 29.84 9.06
N SER A 326 -26.91 30.52 8.48
CA SER A 326 -28.19 30.72 9.14
C SER A 326 -28.77 29.33 9.37
N GLU A 327 -29.02 28.95 10.62
CA GLU A 327 -29.66 27.69 11.03
C GLU A 327 -31.08 27.51 10.47
N GLU A 328 -31.57 28.43 9.63
CA GLU A 328 -32.91 28.45 9.05
C GLU A 328 -32.88 28.32 7.52
N THR A 329 -32.35 27.23 6.97
CA THR A 329 -32.73 26.83 5.61
C THR A 329 -33.15 25.37 5.58
N ASN A 330 -34.46 25.18 5.53
CA ASN A 330 -35.18 23.93 5.40
C ASN A 330 -34.57 23.01 4.33
N ALA A 331 -33.94 21.91 4.76
CA ALA A 331 -33.69 20.72 3.95
C ALA A 331 -34.51 19.54 4.50
N PRO A 332 -35.83 19.41 4.20
CA PRO A 332 -36.67 18.42 4.89
C PRO A 332 -36.92 17.14 4.07
N VAL A 333 -36.64 17.10 2.76
CA VAL A 333 -37.14 16.02 1.89
C VAL A 333 -36.07 15.01 1.47
N SER A 334 -34.79 15.37 1.38
CA SER A 334 -33.72 14.40 1.03
C SER A 334 -33.23 13.61 2.26
N SER A 335 -33.10 14.26 3.42
CA SER A 335 -32.65 13.64 4.68
C SER A 335 -33.60 12.56 5.17
N GLN A 336 -34.91 12.86 5.23
CA GLN A 336 -35.94 11.91 5.71
C GLN A 336 -36.04 10.62 4.88
N HIS A 337 -35.79 10.69 3.56
CA HIS A 337 -35.80 9.52 2.69
C HIS A 337 -34.54 8.67 2.84
N MET A 338 -33.39 9.30 3.09
CA MET A 338 -32.11 8.61 3.27
C MET A 338 -31.97 8.04 4.69
N ASP A 339 -32.54 8.67 5.71
CA ASP A 339 -32.69 8.10 7.05
C ASP A 339 -33.56 6.83 7.02
N ARG A 340 -34.64 6.83 6.23
CA ARG A 340 -35.46 5.64 6.00
C ARG A 340 -34.69 4.55 5.26
N LEU A 341 -33.94 4.89 4.22
CA LEU A 341 -33.11 3.94 3.47
C LEU A 341 -32.02 3.33 4.37
N THR A 342 -31.37 4.16 5.18
CA THR A 342 -30.37 3.76 6.16
C THR A 342 -30.99 2.86 7.23
N ASN A 343 -32.12 3.23 7.81
CA ASN A 343 -32.81 2.43 8.83
C ASN A 343 -33.41 1.12 8.28
N GLN A 344 -33.79 1.06 7.00
CA GLN A 344 -34.32 -0.15 6.36
C GLN A 344 -33.20 -1.12 5.92
N LEU A 345 -32.04 -0.60 5.53
CA LEU A 345 -30.86 -1.40 5.19
C LEU A 345 -30.00 -1.76 6.42
N ASN A 346 -29.98 -0.92 7.47
CA ASN A 346 -29.28 -1.15 8.74
C ASN A 346 -30.22 -1.71 9.82
N ALA A 347 -30.35 -3.03 9.89
CA ALA A 347 -30.99 -3.63 11.05
C ALA A 347 -30.05 -3.75 12.27
N LYS A 348 -28.70 -3.68 12.15
CA LYS A 348 -27.80 -4.08 13.26
C LYS A 348 -26.41 -3.45 13.44
N GLN A 349 -25.89 -2.52 12.63
CA GLN A 349 -24.55 -1.94 12.91
C GLN A 349 -24.42 -0.45 12.55
N PRO A 350 -23.71 0.36 13.36
CA PRO A 350 -23.47 1.77 13.07
C PRO A 350 -22.54 1.96 11.87
N ILE A 351 -22.86 2.95 11.05
CA ILE A 351 -22.04 3.39 9.93
C ILE A 351 -20.89 4.23 10.51
N LYS A 352 -19.64 3.73 10.37
CA LYS A 352 -18.37 4.29 10.88
C LYS A 352 -18.24 4.28 12.42
N PHE A 353 -17.54 3.27 12.94
CA PHE A 353 -17.12 3.21 14.35
C PHE A 353 -15.75 3.91 14.50
N ASN A 354 -15.69 5.15 15.00
CA ASN A 354 -14.39 5.77 15.26
C ASN A 354 -13.63 4.99 16.36
N PHE A 355 -12.79 4.04 15.96
CA PHE A 355 -12.02 3.20 16.88
C PHE A 355 -10.99 4.01 17.69
N THR A 356 -10.67 5.23 17.25
CA THR A 356 -9.74 6.12 17.96
C THR A 356 -10.41 7.06 18.96
N HIS A 357 -11.73 6.98 19.16
CA HIS A 357 -12.47 7.95 19.99
C HIS A 357 -11.95 8.02 21.44
N ASP A 358 -11.60 6.88 22.03
CA ASP A 358 -11.08 6.78 23.38
C ASP A 358 -9.55 6.76 23.47
N TRP A 359 -8.87 6.90 22.33
CA TRP A 359 -7.41 6.86 22.31
C TRP A 359 -6.81 8.18 22.83
N PRO A 360 -5.68 8.13 23.56
CA PRO A 360 -4.91 9.32 23.85
C PRO A 360 -4.52 10.04 22.55
N ARG A 361 -4.57 11.38 22.54
CA ARG A 361 -4.24 12.19 21.36
C ARG A 361 -2.91 11.80 20.70
N ASN A 362 -1.88 11.53 21.50
CA ASN A 362 -0.56 11.11 21.00
C ASN A 362 -0.60 9.78 20.24
N LEU A 363 -1.49 8.86 20.63
CA LEU A 363 -1.68 7.57 19.97
C LEU A 363 -2.42 7.77 18.64
N THR A 364 -3.47 8.59 18.62
CA THR A 364 -4.15 8.98 17.37
C THR A 364 -3.19 9.66 16.41
N GLU A 365 -2.34 10.58 16.89
CA GLU A 365 -1.31 11.22 16.07
C GLU A 365 -0.26 10.23 15.56
N LEU A 366 0.12 9.21 16.34
CA LEU A 366 1.03 8.17 15.91
C LEU A 366 0.47 7.35 14.73
N TYR A 367 -0.81 6.98 14.83
CA TYR A 367 -1.54 6.32 13.74
C TYR A 367 -1.62 7.18 12.49
N ARG A 368 -2.01 8.45 12.65
CA ARG A 368 -2.07 9.42 11.54
C ARG A 368 -0.70 9.66 10.88
N LYS A 369 0.42 9.45 11.56
CA LYS A 369 1.79 9.63 11.02
C LYS A 369 2.37 8.39 10.32
N VAL A 370 1.57 7.37 9.97
CA VAL A 370 2.01 6.13 9.30
C VAL A 370 3.02 5.34 10.16
N LYS A 371 2.98 5.51 11.49
CA LYS A 371 3.87 4.79 12.43
C LYS A 371 3.19 3.60 13.12
N LEU A 372 1.88 3.42 12.89
CA LEU A 372 1.10 2.25 13.33
C LEU A 372 0.39 1.66 12.12
N SER A 373 0.63 0.36 11.87
CA SER A 373 0.06 -0.33 10.71
C SER A 373 -1.46 -0.48 10.85
N PRO A 374 -2.26 -0.06 9.85
CA PRO A 374 -3.70 -0.30 9.87
C PRO A 374 -4.11 -1.77 9.97
N ALA A 375 -3.26 -2.69 9.47
CA ALA A 375 -3.53 -4.12 9.52
C ALA A 375 -3.60 -4.67 10.97
N VAL A 376 -2.82 -4.09 11.89
CA VAL A 376 -2.85 -4.46 13.31
C VAL A 376 -4.20 -4.08 13.93
N ILE A 377 -4.72 -2.91 13.58
CA ILE A 377 -6.00 -2.40 14.06
C ILE A 377 -7.15 -3.24 13.50
N ASP A 378 -7.10 -3.58 12.22
CA ASP A 378 -8.07 -4.44 11.55
C ASP A 378 -8.19 -5.82 12.25
N ILE A 379 -7.07 -6.39 12.68
CA ILE A 379 -7.05 -7.67 13.43
C ILE A 379 -7.70 -7.51 14.81
N LEU A 380 -7.41 -6.43 15.53
CA LEU A 380 -7.95 -6.17 16.88
C LEU A 380 -9.47 -5.91 16.87
N HIS A 381 -9.97 -5.13 15.92
CA HIS A 381 -11.35 -4.64 15.95
C HIS A 381 -12.34 -5.45 15.10
N HIS A 382 -11.88 -6.16 14.07
CA HIS A 382 -12.79 -6.62 13.01
C HIS A 382 -12.85 -8.14 12.78
N SER A 383 -12.21 -8.98 13.63
CA SER A 383 -12.31 -10.46 13.57
C SER A 383 -12.28 -10.99 12.13
N ILE A 384 -11.35 -10.47 11.31
CA ILE A 384 -11.39 -10.61 9.86
C ILE A 384 -11.12 -12.06 9.44
N ARG A 385 -12.04 -12.64 8.65
CA ARG A 385 -12.02 -14.02 8.14
C ARG A 385 -11.26 -14.24 6.82
N LYS A 386 -10.51 -13.27 6.29
CA LYS A 386 -9.61 -13.50 5.14
C LYS A 386 -8.29 -12.72 5.28
N PRO A 387 -7.15 -13.37 5.01
CA PRO A 387 -5.87 -13.05 5.63
C PRO A 387 -5.22 -11.80 5.04
N PHE A 388 -4.69 -10.92 5.90
CA PHE A 388 -3.30 -10.55 5.69
C PHE A 388 -2.51 -11.81 5.99
N LEU A 389 -1.83 -12.36 4.98
CA LEU A 389 -0.81 -13.37 5.20
C LEU A 389 0.10 -12.80 6.28
N SER A 390 0.29 -13.48 7.41
CA SER A 390 1.27 -13.05 8.42
C SER A 390 2.54 -12.93 7.62
N VAL A 391 2.99 -11.70 7.40
CA VAL A 391 4.06 -11.39 6.45
C VAL A 391 5.35 -11.79 7.14
N HIS A 392 5.54 -13.11 7.20
CA HIS A 392 6.52 -13.90 7.91
C HIS A 392 6.17 -14.14 9.39
N ALA A 393 6.04 -15.42 9.78
CA ALA A 393 5.92 -15.90 11.16
C ALA A 393 6.99 -15.31 12.12
N TYR A 394 8.08 -14.80 11.53
CA TYR A 394 9.24 -14.20 12.16
C TYR A 394 8.92 -12.98 13.04
N SER A 395 7.88 -12.20 12.72
CA SER A 395 7.53 -10.98 13.47
C SER A 395 6.26 -11.10 14.34
N VAL A 396 5.59 -12.26 14.33
CA VAL A 396 4.36 -12.52 15.12
C VAL A 396 4.55 -12.17 16.60
N ASN A 397 5.70 -12.54 17.13
CA ASN A 397 6.09 -12.33 18.52
C ASN A 397 6.15 -10.84 18.88
N LEU A 398 6.64 -9.99 17.97
CA LEU A 398 6.65 -8.54 18.15
C LEU A 398 5.24 -7.95 17.98
N ARG A 399 4.49 -8.39 16.96
CA ARG A 399 3.08 -8.00 16.80
C ARG A 399 2.23 -8.35 18.02
N LEU A 400 2.50 -9.47 18.68
CA LEU A 400 1.84 -9.83 19.93
C LEU A 400 2.03 -8.74 20.99
N LEU A 401 3.23 -8.17 21.15
CA LEU A 401 3.42 -7.02 22.05
C LEU A 401 2.58 -5.82 21.62
N VAL A 402 2.52 -5.53 20.31
CA VAL A 402 1.70 -4.43 19.78
C VAL A 402 0.23 -4.61 20.17
N TYR A 403 -0.34 -5.80 19.95
CA TYR A 403 -1.71 -6.11 20.38
C TYR A 403 -1.91 -5.97 21.88
N ARG A 404 -0.96 -6.45 22.69
CA ARG A 404 -1.05 -6.37 24.15
C ARG A 404 -1.00 -4.93 24.66
N ILE A 405 -0.20 -4.06 24.01
CA ILE A 405 -0.14 -2.63 24.33
C ILE A 405 -1.48 -1.96 24.00
N LEU A 406 -1.98 -2.13 22.77
CA LEU A 406 -3.24 -1.54 22.33
C LEU A 406 -4.42 -2.04 23.16
N TYR A 407 -4.48 -3.34 23.43
CA TYR A 407 -5.51 -3.91 24.31
C TYR A 407 -5.43 -3.35 25.74
N GLY A 408 -4.22 -3.08 26.24
CA GLY A 408 -4.04 -2.40 27.53
C GLY A 408 -4.61 -0.99 27.54
N VAL A 409 -4.37 -0.20 26.48
CA VAL A 409 -4.90 1.16 26.34
C VAL A 409 -6.43 1.14 26.32
N GLU A 410 -7.03 0.27 25.51
CA GLU A 410 -8.48 0.17 25.37
C GLU A 410 -9.16 -0.38 26.63
N HIS A 411 -8.54 -1.36 27.28
CA HIS A 411 -9.02 -1.86 28.56
C HIS A 411 -8.98 -0.76 29.64
N CYS A 412 -7.99 0.14 29.63
CA CYS A 412 -7.97 1.29 30.53
C CYS A 412 -9.06 2.32 30.23
N ALA A 413 -9.50 2.42 28.97
CA ALA A 413 -10.63 3.26 28.57
C ALA A 413 -12.00 2.62 28.84
N GLY A 414 -12.05 1.34 29.24
CA GLY A 414 -13.29 0.61 29.48
C GLY A 414 -13.88 -0.06 28.23
N VAL A 415 -13.10 -0.17 27.15
CA VAL A 415 -13.48 -0.87 25.91
C VAL A 415 -13.17 -2.36 26.05
N GLU A 416 -14.18 -3.21 25.91
CA GLU A 416 -14.04 -4.67 25.93
C GLU A 416 -13.70 -5.21 24.54
N LEU A 417 -12.41 -5.37 24.24
CA LEU A 417 -11.96 -6.11 23.05
C LEU A 417 -11.99 -7.63 23.27
N ASN A 418 -12.13 -8.38 22.17
CA ASN A 418 -12.00 -9.82 22.20
C ASN A 418 -10.53 -10.22 22.44
N PRO A 419 -10.19 -10.94 23.52
CA PRO A 419 -8.81 -11.34 23.82
C PRO A 419 -8.31 -12.47 22.91
N ASN A 420 -9.17 -13.08 22.09
CA ASN A 420 -8.80 -14.15 21.17
C ASN A 420 -8.80 -13.60 19.74
N ILE A 421 -7.61 -13.46 19.17
CA ILE A 421 -7.40 -13.04 17.79
C ILE A 421 -6.87 -14.21 16.97
N ILE A 422 -7.07 -14.16 15.66
CA ILE A 422 -6.59 -15.19 14.73
C ILE A 422 -5.68 -14.50 13.71
N GLU A 423 -4.39 -14.88 13.71
CA GLU A 423 -3.49 -14.58 12.59
C GLU A 423 -3.45 -15.77 11.61
N TYR A 424 -2.85 -15.58 10.44
CA TYR A 424 -2.71 -16.62 9.43
C TYR A 424 -1.27 -16.70 8.94
N THR A 425 -0.66 -17.89 8.90
CA THR A 425 0.69 -18.08 8.34
C THR A 425 0.67 -19.05 7.17
N TRP A 426 1.63 -18.96 6.26
CA TRP A 426 1.87 -20.02 5.28
C TRP A 426 2.64 -21.18 5.92
N VAL A 427 2.30 -22.40 5.51
CA VAL A 427 3.06 -23.62 5.74
C VAL A 427 3.34 -24.23 4.37
N GLY A 428 4.57 -24.09 3.87
CA GLY A 428 4.88 -24.37 2.46
C GLY A 428 4.22 -23.38 1.49
N ASP A 429 4.16 -23.73 0.20
CA ASP A 429 3.83 -22.77 -0.86
C ASP A 429 2.32 -22.47 -1.01
N ASP A 430 1.43 -23.33 -0.51
CA ASP A 430 -0.02 -23.22 -0.79
C ASP A 430 -0.96 -23.45 0.41
N MET A 431 -0.44 -23.73 1.61
CA MET A 431 -1.30 -24.01 2.78
C MET A 431 -1.32 -22.85 3.77
N LEU A 432 -2.44 -22.12 3.79
CA LEU A 432 -2.73 -21.12 4.81
C LEU A 432 -3.17 -21.79 6.12
N THR A 433 -2.47 -21.51 7.21
CA THR A 433 -2.74 -22.07 8.54
C THR A 433 -3.18 -20.96 9.50
N GLU A 434 -4.25 -21.21 10.25
CA GLU A 434 -4.72 -20.34 11.32
C GLU A 434 -3.80 -20.43 12.55
N LEU A 435 -3.44 -19.26 13.07
CA LEU A 435 -2.63 -19.09 14.26
C LEU A 435 -3.48 -18.39 15.32
N PRO A 436 -4.21 -19.14 16.17
CA PRO A 436 -4.96 -18.55 17.26
C PRO A 436 -4.00 -17.96 18.30
N LEU A 437 -4.21 -16.70 18.67
CA LEU A 437 -3.45 -16.00 19.69
C LEU A 437 -4.41 -15.51 20.78
N THR A 438 -4.08 -15.81 22.03
CA THR A 438 -4.73 -15.19 23.17
C THR A 438 -3.87 -14.06 23.70
N ILE A 439 -4.42 -12.84 23.68
CA ILE A 439 -3.76 -11.62 24.14
C ILE A 439 -4.19 -11.27 25.57
N SER A 440 -3.25 -10.75 26.34
CA SER A 440 -3.48 -10.19 27.68
C SER A 440 -2.98 -8.75 27.71
N PRO A 441 -3.69 -7.81 28.37
CA PRO A 441 -3.30 -6.41 28.33
C PRO A 441 -1.93 -6.22 28.97
N LEU A 442 -1.05 -5.48 28.29
CA LEU A 442 0.22 -5.05 28.88
C LEU A 442 -0.06 -3.82 29.75
N MET A 443 -0.44 -4.06 31.01
CA MET A 443 -0.66 -3.00 31.98
C MET A 443 0.69 -2.41 32.40
N ASN A 444 0.86 -1.10 32.22
CA ASN A 444 2.01 -0.37 32.71
C ASN A 444 1.86 -0.19 34.24
N SER A 445 2.08 -1.27 35.00
CA SER A 445 1.84 -1.31 36.45
C SER A 445 2.73 -0.35 37.23
N ASN A 446 3.90 0.00 36.67
CA ASN A 446 4.86 0.93 37.25
C ASN A 446 5.08 2.12 36.31
N LYS A 447 4.50 3.27 36.64
CA LYS A 447 4.71 4.55 35.92
C LYS A 447 6.19 5.02 35.87
N SER A 448 7.09 4.35 36.60
CA SER A 448 8.50 4.68 36.72
C SER A 448 9.42 3.98 35.73
N ASN A 449 8.98 2.93 35.03
CA ASN A 449 9.86 2.18 34.14
C ASN A 449 10.09 2.96 32.84
N SER A 450 11.34 2.98 32.38
CA SER A 450 11.67 3.52 31.05
C SER A 450 11.18 2.60 29.93
N VAL A 451 10.96 3.15 28.74
CA VAL A 451 10.59 2.36 27.55
C VAL A 451 11.63 1.28 27.26
N ASP A 452 12.92 1.59 27.45
CA ASP A 452 14.03 0.65 27.24
C ASP A 452 13.93 -0.56 28.20
N GLU A 453 13.60 -0.33 29.47
CA GLU A 453 13.39 -1.39 30.47
C GLU A 453 12.18 -2.26 30.15
N ILE A 454 11.08 -1.67 29.67
CA ILE A 454 9.88 -2.42 29.28
C ILE A 454 10.18 -3.32 28.08
N VAL A 455 10.82 -2.77 27.03
CA VAL A 455 11.20 -3.55 25.84
C VAL A 455 12.19 -4.65 26.22
N SER A 456 13.20 -4.32 27.03
CA SER A 456 14.16 -5.28 27.58
C SER A 456 13.48 -6.40 28.34
N SER A 457 12.50 -6.11 29.19
CA SER A 457 11.84 -7.13 29.99
C SER A 457 10.92 -8.05 29.17
N GLN A 458 10.25 -7.51 28.14
CA GLN A 458 9.33 -8.30 27.30
C GLN A 458 10.07 -9.15 26.26
N LEU A 459 11.19 -8.65 25.74
CA LEU A 459 12.00 -9.33 24.71
C LEU A 459 13.24 -10.04 25.29
N ASN A 460 13.50 -9.85 26.58
CA ASN A 460 14.65 -10.36 27.32
C ASN A 460 16.00 -9.93 26.69
N ILE A 461 16.07 -8.66 26.29
CA ILE A 461 17.25 -8.06 25.64
C ILE A 461 18.14 -7.45 26.73
N PRO A 462 19.44 -7.79 26.81
CA PRO A 462 20.35 -7.14 27.74
C PRO A 462 20.55 -5.67 27.32
N LEU A 463 20.31 -4.74 28.25
CA LEU A 463 20.54 -3.32 28.00
C LEU A 463 22.02 -2.98 28.12
N PRO A 464 22.60 -2.27 27.13
CA PRO A 464 23.97 -1.79 27.23
C PRO A 464 24.07 -0.67 28.28
N GLN A 465 25.22 -0.57 28.96
CA GLN A 465 25.48 0.48 29.95
C GLN A 465 25.62 1.88 29.33
N HIS A 466 25.96 1.94 28.04
CA HIS A 466 26.14 3.17 27.28
C HIS A 466 25.49 3.05 25.91
N THR A 467 24.98 4.16 25.39
CA THR A 467 24.48 4.24 24.01
C THR A 467 25.61 3.91 23.05
N LEU A 468 25.42 2.86 22.25
CA LEU A 468 26.37 2.51 21.20
C LEU A 468 26.41 3.64 20.17
N GLN A 469 27.60 3.93 19.65
CA GLN A 469 27.80 4.92 18.60
C GLN A 469 28.12 4.21 17.27
N PRO A 470 27.47 4.56 16.15
CA PRO A 470 26.28 5.40 16.05
C PRO A 470 25.06 4.81 16.76
N ASP A 471 24.13 5.70 17.11
CA ASP A 471 22.96 5.45 17.96
C ASP A 471 21.93 4.47 17.39
N TRP A 472 21.97 4.18 16.09
CA TRP A 472 21.13 3.21 15.40
C TRP A 472 21.68 1.78 15.40
N ILE A 473 22.97 1.57 15.74
CA ILE A 473 23.60 0.23 15.70
C ILE A 473 22.82 -0.74 16.59
N PHE A 474 22.44 -0.30 17.79
CA PHE A 474 21.79 -1.18 18.76
C PHE A 474 20.45 -1.71 18.24
N THR A 475 19.62 -0.82 17.68
CA THR A 475 18.35 -1.18 17.04
C THR A 475 18.54 -2.23 15.95
N LEU A 476 19.48 -2.00 15.03
CA LEU A 476 19.78 -2.94 13.96
C LEU A 476 20.31 -4.27 14.49
N ALA A 477 21.15 -4.23 15.53
CA ALA A 477 21.70 -5.43 16.14
C ALA A 477 20.61 -6.30 16.77
N VAL A 478 19.65 -5.69 17.46
CA VAL A 478 18.48 -6.39 18.02
C VAL A 478 17.64 -7.01 16.90
N THR A 479 17.35 -6.27 15.83
CA THR A 479 16.60 -6.78 14.68
C THR A 479 17.29 -8.00 14.06
N LEU A 480 18.59 -7.89 13.76
CA LEU A 480 19.36 -8.98 13.15
C LEU A 480 19.49 -10.18 14.09
N ALA A 481 19.62 -9.97 15.40
CA ALA A 481 19.67 -11.05 16.38
C ALA A 481 18.35 -11.84 16.46
N ILE A 482 17.21 -11.15 16.49
CA ILE A 482 15.88 -11.79 16.46
C ILE A 482 15.73 -12.63 15.20
N TRP A 483 16.04 -12.06 14.02
CA TRP A 483 15.97 -12.77 12.75
C TRP A 483 16.91 -13.98 12.74
N HIS A 484 18.17 -13.81 13.12
CA HIS A 484 19.20 -14.84 13.04
C HIS A 484 18.88 -16.05 13.94
N GLN A 485 18.36 -15.83 15.14
CA GLN A 485 17.94 -16.92 16.01
C GLN A 485 16.78 -17.73 15.43
N GLN A 486 15.81 -17.05 14.81
CA GLN A 486 14.70 -17.71 14.14
C GLN A 486 15.16 -18.46 12.88
N HIS A 487 16.12 -17.89 12.15
CA HIS A 487 16.75 -18.53 10.99
C HIS A 487 17.45 -19.84 11.39
N ILE A 488 18.33 -19.80 12.40
CA ILE A 488 19.06 -21.00 12.89
C ILE A 488 18.11 -22.09 13.37
N SER A 489 17.00 -21.71 14.03
CA SER A 489 16.02 -22.67 14.55
C SER A 489 15.32 -23.45 13.43
N ASN A 490 15.32 -22.93 12.21
CA ASN A 490 14.69 -23.55 11.04
C ASN A 490 15.68 -24.28 10.13
N THR A 491 16.99 -24.15 10.34
CA THR A 491 18.05 -24.78 9.53
C THR A 491 18.71 -25.95 10.29
N GLU A 492 18.78 -27.13 9.66
CA GLU A 492 19.40 -28.32 10.27
C GLU A 492 20.95 -28.26 10.34
N GLU A 493 21.58 -27.29 9.65
CA GLU A 493 23.04 -27.19 9.53
C GLU A 493 23.71 -26.46 10.71
N GLY A 494 24.61 -27.15 11.41
CA GLY A 494 25.28 -26.63 12.61
C GLY A 494 26.32 -25.53 12.39
N HIS A 495 26.71 -25.22 11.15
CA HIS A 495 27.79 -24.28 10.82
C HIS A 495 27.37 -22.79 10.85
N GLU A 496 26.07 -22.50 10.76
CA GLU A 496 25.52 -21.13 10.75
C GLU A 496 25.21 -20.56 12.14
N ARG A 497 25.61 -21.24 13.22
CA ARG A 497 25.27 -20.79 14.59
C ARG A 497 25.86 -19.42 14.97
N HIS A 498 26.92 -18.99 14.30
CA HIS A 498 27.55 -17.70 14.52
C HIS A 498 27.19 -16.73 13.40
N PHE A 499 26.77 -15.51 13.76
CA PHE A 499 26.34 -14.50 12.77
C PHE A 499 27.44 -14.15 11.77
N GLU A 500 28.71 -14.18 12.21
CA GLU A 500 29.88 -13.96 11.35
C GLU A 500 30.06 -15.00 10.24
N ASN A 501 29.38 -16.14 10.32
CA ASN A 501 29.36 -17.15 9.29
C ASN A 501 28.16 -17.01 8.36
N SER A 502 27.11 -16.25 8.71
CA SER A 502 25.90 -16.14 7.90
C SER A 502 26.16 -15.29 6.64
N PRO A 503 26.05 -15.84 5.42
CA PRO A 503 26.35 -15.10 4.20
C PRO A 503 25.33 -13.97 3.97
N ILE A 504 24.04 -14.27 4.15
CA ILE A 504 22.96 -13.29 4.05
C ILE A 504 23.01 -12.27 5.19
N GLY A 505 23.29 -12.70 6.43
CA GLY A 505 23.41 -11.79 7.58
C GLY A 505 24.55 -10.77 7.40
N LEU A 506 25.72 -11.23 6.95
CA LEU A 506 26.85 -10.36 6.62
C LEU A 506 26.55 -9.44 5.43
N ALA A 507 25.88 -9.94 4.38
CA ALA A 507 25.51 -9.13 3.23
C ALA A 507 24.55 -7.99 3.62
N ILE A 508 23.53 -8.27 4.45
CA ILE A 508 22.61 -7.26 5.00
C ILE A 508 23.39 -6.23 5.81
N ALA A 509 24.17 -6.67 6.80
CA ALA A 509 24.94 -5.78 7.68
C ALA A 509 25.90 -4.89 6.88
N THR A 510 26.55 -5.44 5.85
CA THR A 510 27.47 -4.70 4.98
C THR A 510 26.74 -3.61 4.19
N CYS A 511 25.65 -3.98 3.52
CA CYS A 511 24.88 -3.05 2.69
C CYS A 511 24.27 -1.93 3.53
N VAL A 512 23.73 -2.25 4.71
CA VAL A 512 23.20 -1.25 5.66
C VAL A 512 24.31 -0.28 6.08
N VAL A 513 25.39 -0.80 6.68
CA VAL A 513 26.46 0.04 7.25
C VAL A 513 27.04 0.95 6.18
N VAL A 514 27.32 0.44 4.98
CA VAL A 514 27.87 1.26 3.91
C VAL A 514 26.85 2.29 3.40
N ASN A 515 25.59 1.90 3.22
CA ASN A 515 24.58 2.78 2.65
C ASN A 515 24.23 3.95 3.58
N VAL A 516 24.22 3.75 4.90
CA VAL A 516 24.01 4.85 5.86
C VAL A 516 25.01 6.00 5.68
N PHE A 517 26.24 5.72 5.26
CA PHE A 517 27.25 6.75 4.97
C PHE A 517 27.30 7.18 3.50
N ASN A 518 26.68 6.39 2.61
CA ASN A 518 26.52 6.79 1.21
C ASN A 518 25.25 7.62 0.98
N ILE A 519 24.26 7.58 1.88
CA ILE A 519 22.94 8.18 1.66
C ILE A 519 22.98 9.70 1.52
N ASP A 520 23.99 10.36 2.09
CA ASP A 520 24.24 11.79 1.85
C ASP A 520 24.50 12.10 0.35
N PHE A 521 24.84 11.08 -0.43
CA PHE A 521 24.99 11.11 -1.87
C PHE A 521 23.79 10.52 -2.62
N MET A 522 22.56 10.60 -2.07
CA MET A 522 21.26 10.24 -2.71
C MET A 522 21.11 10.88 -4.09
N SER A 523 21.80 10.31 -5.08
CA SER A 523 22.04 10.85 -6.40
C SER A 523 22.04 9.69 -7.38
N SER A 524 21.77 9.97 -8.66
CA SER A 524 21.85 8.98 -9.74
C SER A 524 23.15 8.19 -9.72
N ASN A 525 24.24 8.82 -9.25
CA ASN A 525 25.56 8.21 -9.15
C ASN A 525 25.62 7.07 -8.13
N LEU A 526 24.89 7.16 -7.01
CA LEU A 526 24.86 6.11 -5.99
C LEU A 526 24.11 4.88 -6.48
N HIS A 527 22.95 5.08 -7.12
CA HIS A 527 22.20 3.98 -7.73
C HIS A 527 23.06 3.29 -8.80
N GLU A 528 23.65 4.07 -9.71
CA GLU A 528 24.54 3.54 -10.75
C GLU A 528 25.75 2.79 -10.16
N HIS A 529 26.32 3.28 -9.06
CA HIS A 529 27.40 2.62 -8.34
C HIS A 529 26.99 1.23 -7.84
N TYR A 530 25.82 1.10 -7.21
CA TYR A 530 25.31 -0.20 -6.77
C TYR A 530 24.95 -1.12 -7.93
N THR A 531 24.36 -0.59 -9.02
CA THR A 531 24.09 -1.38 -10.23
C THR A 531 25.37 -1.97 -10.82
N ARG A 532 26.45 -1.19 -10.92
CA ARG A 532 27.75 -1.68 -11.40
C ARG A 532 28.30 -2.83 -10.55
N TRP A 533 28.16 -2.76 -9.22
CA TRP A 533 28.60 -3.84 -8.34
C TRP A 533 27.71 -5.08 -8.44
N ILE A 534 26.40 -4.92 -8.59
CA ILE A 534 25.47 -6.03 -8.86
C ILE A 534 25.90 -6.77 -10.14
N GLU A 535 26.13 -6.03 -11.23
CA GLU A 535 26.58 -6.60 -12.50
C GLU A 535 27.95 -7.30 -12.38
N PHE A 536 28.90 -6.67 -11.68
CA PHE A 536 30.21 -7.25 -11.42
C PHE A 536 30.12 -8.59 -10.67
N ILE A 537 29.37 -8.63 -9.56
CA ILE A 537 29.20 -9.85 -8.75
C ILE A 537 28.53 -10.95 -9.59
N ARG A 538 27.48 -10.61 -10.35
CA ARG A 538 26.81 -11.57 -11.24
C ARG A 538 27.76 -12.17 -12.26
N ASN A 539 28.63 -11.35 -12.85
CA ASN A 539 29.64 -11.82 -13.80
C ASN A 539 30.67 -12.74 -13.12
N GLU A 540 31.14 -12.41 -11.92
CA GLU A 540 32.06 -13.29 -11.17
C GLU A 540 31.43 -14.64 -10.83
N ILE A 541 30.17 -14.65 -10.37
CA ILE A 541 29.44 -15.89 -10.07
C ILE A 541 29.22 -16.70 -11.35
N SER A 542 28.85 -16.06 -12.46
CA SER A 542 28.68 -16.74 -13.76
C SER A 542 29.99 -17.40 -14.20
N LEU A 543 31.12 -16.68 -14.14
CA LEU A 543 32.43 -17.24 -14.51
C LEU A 543 32.86 -18.38 -13.58
N ALA A 544 32.56 -18.30 -12.29
CA ALA A 544 32.78 -19.39 -11.34
C ALA A 544 31.90 -20.61 -11.68
N SER A 545 30.63 -20.39 -12.04
CA SER A 545 29.70 -21.45 -12.43
C SER A 545 30.13 -22.19 -13.70
N GLU A 546 30.65 -21.47 -14.70
CA GLU A 546 31.18 -22.06 -15.93
C GLU A 546 32.39 -22.95 -15.63
N ARG A 547 33.31 -22.49 -14.75
CA ARG A 547 34.44 -23.32 -14.30
C ARG A 547 33.99 -24.54 -13.51
N ALA A 548 33.00 -24.42 -12.63
CA ALA A 548 32.48 -25.54 -11.84
C ALA A 548 31.71 -26.58 -12.68
N SER A 549 30.99 -26.13 -13.71
CA SER A 549 30.30 -27.01 -14.67
C SER A 549 31.27 -27.89 -15.46
N SER A 550 32.49 -27.40 -15.74
CA SER A 550 33.57 -28.21 -16.33
C SER A 550 34.11 -29.31 -15.39
N LEU A 551 33.79 -29.24 -14.11
CA LEU A 551 34.24 -30.12 -13.02
C LEU A 551 33.11 -30.99 -12.43
N ASN A 552 31.93 -31.06 -13.05
CA ASN A 552 30.73 -31.77 -12.55
C ASN A 552 30.29 -31.35 -11.12
N GLN A 553 30.55 -30.11 -10.71
CA GLN A 553 30.03 -29.55 -9.47
C GLN A 553 28.77 -28.75 -9.77
N SER A 554 27.72 -28.89 -8.94
CA SER A 554 26.47 -28.12 -9.08
C SER A 554 26.77 -26.64 -8.82
N PRO A 555 26.64 -25.75 -9.82
CA PRO A 555 26.93 -24.34 -9.62
C PRO A 555 25.80 -23.64 -8.86
N SER A 556 26.17 -22.72 -7.95
CA SER A 556 25.25 -21.71 -7.42
C SER A 556 24.97 -20.67 -8.53
N SER A 557 23.77 -20.71 -9.12
CA SER A 557 23.39 -19.76 -10.17
C SER A 557 22.80 -18.48 -9.55
N CYS A 558 23.45 -17.33 -9.74
CA CYS A 558 22.85 -16.03 -9.44
C CYS A 558 21.92 -15.63 -10.59
N THR A 559 20.62 -15.53 -10.33
CA THR A 559 19.63 -15.15 -11.36
C THR A 559 19.50 -13.62 -11.48
N LYS A 560 18.79 -13.14 -12.51
CA LYS A 560 18.48 -11.70 -12.63
C LYS A 560 17.53 -11.19 -11.53
N SER A 561 16.80 -12.08 -10.89
CA SER A 561 15.90 -11.83 -9.77
C SER A 561 16.52 -12.25 -8.44
N VAL A 562 16.10 -11.60 -7.36
CA VAL A 562 16.39 -12.03 -5.98
C VAL A 562 15.87 -13.46 -5.78
N THR A 563 16.64 -14.33 -5.12
CA THR A 563 16.16 -15.69 -4.83
C THR A 563 15.05 -15.67 -3.79
N GLU A 564 14.08 -16.58 -3.90
CA GLU A 564 12.92 -16.61 -2.99
C GLU A 564 13.33 -16.73 -1.52
N GLN A 565 14.38 -17.50 -1.22
CA GLN A 565 14.92 -17.66 0.12
C GLN A 565 15.50 -16.34 0.67
N ASN A 566 16.37 -15.66 -0.09
CA ASN A 566 16.93 -14.39 0.34
C ASN A 566 15.86 -13.29 0.40
N LEU A 567 14.89 -13.30 -0.51
CA LEU A 567 13.74 -12.40 -0.49
C LEU A 567 12.95 -12.56 0.81
N SER A 568 12.61 -13.80 1.18
CA SER A 568 11.93 -14.12 2.43
C SER A 568 12.71 -13.64 3.66
N ASN A 569 14.03 -13.86 3.69
CA ASN A 569 14.90 -13.37 4.76
C ASN A 569 14.94 -11.84 4.86
N LEU A 570 15.04 -11.14 3.73
CA LEU A 570 15.08 -9.69 3.70
C LEU A 570 13.76 -9.06 4.16
N ILE A 571 12.63 -9.61 3.68
CA ILE A 571 11.30 -9.16 4.10
C ILE A 571 11.11 -9.45 5.60
N ALA A 572 11.57 -10.61 6.11
CA ALA A 572 11.52 -10.93 7.54
C ALA A 572 12.29 -9.92 8.41
N VAL A 573 13.54 -9.59 8.05
CA VAL A 573 14.34 -8.57 8.75
C VAL A 573 13.64 -7.22 8.74
N GLN A 574 13.07 -6.81 7.60
CA GLN A 574 12.33 -5.57 7.48
C GLN A 574 11.07 -5.53 8.37
N HIS A 575 10.30 -6.62 8.44
CA HIS A 575 9.14 -6.66 9.35
C HIS A 575 9.56 -6.63 10.80
N ILE A 576 10.58 -7.39 11.21
CA ILE A 576 11.10 -7.33 12.59
C ILE A 576 11.49 -5.89 12.94
N TYR A 577 12.15 -5.19 12.01
CA TYR A 577 12.53 -3.78 12.19
C TYR A 577 11.32 -2.86 12.39
N ASN A 578 10.32 -2.97 11.50
CA ASN A 578 9.12 -2.13 11.53
C ASN A 578 8.24 -2.40 12.76
N GLU A 579 8.10 -3.66 13.17
CA GLU A 579 7.33 -4.02 14.37
C GLU A 579 8.05 -3.54 15.64
N LEU A 580 9.38 -3.66 15.70
CA LEU A 580 10.16 -3.10 16.81
C LEU A 580 10.01 -1.57 16.88
N GLN A 581 10.02 -0.89 15.73
CA GLN A 581 9.75 0.56 15.64
C GLN A 581 8.36 0.90 16.15
N THR A 582 7.36 0.10 15.78
CA THR A 582 5.97 0.28 16.21
C THR A 582 5.85 0.14 17.73
N ILE A 583 6.44 -0.90 18.32
CA ILE A 583 6.44 -1.13 19.78
C ILE A 583 7.08 0.06 20.51
N VAL A 584 8.29 0.46 20.12
CA VAL A 584 9.01 1.56 20.79
C VAL A 584 8.24 2.87 20.64
N SER A 585 7.66 3.13 19.47
CA SER A 585 6.88 4.35 19.22
C SER A 585 5.61 4.39 20.07
N LEU A 586 4.88 3.28 20.17
CA LEU A 586 3.70 3.16 21.03
C LEU A 586 4.05 3.41 22.49
N LEU A 587 5.10 2.76 23.00
CA LEU A 587 5.54 2.93 24.38
C LEU A 587 6.02 4.37 24.64
N ASN A 588 6.76 4.99 23.71
CA ASN A 588 7.16 6.39 23.82
C ASN A 588 5.97 7.37 23.83
N CYS A 589 4.88 7.06 23.13
CA CYS A 589 3.64 7.85 23.14
C CYS A 589 2.90 7.75 24.48
N LEU A 590 3.03 6.62 25.17
CA LEU A 590 2.36 6.33 26.45
C LEU A 590 3.24 6.68 27.67
N ALA A 591 4.56 6.84 27.48
CA ALA A 591 5.51 7.20 28.52
C ALA A 591 5.61 8.72 28.72
N GLY A 592 5.98 9.14 29.94
CA GLY A 592 6.41 10.52 30.20
C GLY A 592 7.73 10.86 29.49
N ASP A 593 8.01 12.14 29.26
CA ASP A 593 9.17 12.59 28.48
C ASP A 593 10.51 12.02 28.98
N ASP A 594 10.71 11.94 30.30
CA ASP A 594 11.94 11.40 30.91
C ASP A 594 12.12 9.88 30.71
N ASN A 595 11.01 9.17 30.44
CA ASN A 595 10.97 7.71 30.34
C ASN A 595 11.03 7.22 28.88
N LYS A 596 11.10 8.12 27.90
CA LYS A 596 11.24 7.76 26.48
C LYS A 596 12.55 7.00 26.23
N SER A 597 12.53 6.13 25.22
CA SER A 597 13.69 5.34 24.81
C SER A 597 14.88 6.24 24.44
N LYS A 598 16.06 5.89 24.93
CA LYS A 598 17.34 6.52 24.57
C LYS A 598 18.24 5.59 23.75
N LEU A 599 17.92 4.31 23.73
CA LEU A 599 18.72 3.26 23.09
C LEU A 599 18.21 2.87 21.70
N PHE A 600 16.91 2.93 21.46
CA PHE A 600 16.32 2.52 20.17
C PHE A 600 16.14 3.73 19.25
N ASN A 601 17.07 3.88 18.30
CA ASN A 601 16.99 4.88 17.24
C ASN A 601 16.73 4.21 15.90
N PHE A 602 15.77 4.73 15.14
CA PHE A 602 15.31 4.12 13.89
C PHE A 602 15.68 4.97 12.68
N LEU A 603 16.38 4.36 11.73
CA LEU A 603 16.72 4.96 10.44
C LEU A 603 15.61 4.67 9.42
N PRO A 604 15.47 5.53 8.38
CA PRO A 604 14.58 5.28 7.26
C PRO A 604 14.84 3.93 6.56
N CYS A 605 13.78 3.29 6.05
CA CYS A 605 13.90 2.01 5.34
C CYS A 605 14.87 2.08 4.16
N CYS A 606 14.92 3.21 3.42
CA CYS A 606 15.83 3.40 2.30
C CYS A 606 17.31 3.49 2.70
N ALA A 607 17.61 3.80 3.97
CA ALA A 607 18.96 3.76 4.53
C ALA A 607 19.40 2.33 4.86
N LEU A 608 18.48 1.53 5.40
CA LEU A 608 18.77 0.16 5.84
C LEU A 608 18.71 -0.86 4.70
N PHE A 609 17.75 -0.69 3.79
CA PHE A 609 17.42 -1.67 2.76
C PHE A 609 17.60 -1.06 1.36
N PRO A 610 18.81 -0.62 0.96
CA PRO A 610 18.99 0.14 -0.28
C PRO A 610 18.56 -0.65 -1.53
N SER A 611 18.97 -1.90 -1.63
CA SER A 611 18.74 -2.77 -2.78
C SER A 611 18.73 -4.24 -2.35
N PHE A 612 17.61 -4.92 -2.56
CA PHE A 612 17.54 -6.36 -2.29
C PHE A 612 18.40 -7.16 -3.28
N ASN A 613 18.54 -6.69 -4.52
CA ASN A 613 19.43 -7.32 -5.51
C ASN A 613 20.90 -7.27 -5.08
N LEU A 614 21.35 -6.14 -4.52
CA LEU A 614 22.71 -6.02 -4.03
C LEU A 614 22.98 -7.00 -2.89
N VAL A 615 22.06 -7.07 -1.92
CA VAL A 615 22.18 -8.00 -0.79
C VAL A 615 22.17 -9.45 -1.27
N ASP A 616 21.27 -9.80 -2.19
CA ASP A 616 21.17 -11.14 -2.76
C ASP A 616 22.46 -11.55 -3.48
N CYS A 617 22.98 -10.70 -4.36
CA CYS A 617 24.20 -10.99 -5.10
C CYS A 617 25.40 -11.13 -4.16
N LEU A 618 25.53 -10.20 -3.19
CA LEU A 618 26.61 -10.26 -2.21
C LEU A 618 26.50 -11.50 -1.31
N SER A 619 25.29 -11.89 -0.91
CA SER A 619 25.04 -13.11 -0.14
C SER A 619 25.55 -14.35 -0.87
N HIS A 620 25.16 -14.55 -2.13
CA HIS A 620 25.63 -15.69 -2.94
C HIS A 620 27.16 -15.67 -3.12
N HIS A 621 27.73 -14.49 -3.32
CA HIS A 621 29.18 -14.36 -3.45
C HIS A 621 29.92 -14.74 -2.15
N LEU A 622 29.38 -14.37 -0.99
CA LEU A 622 29.92 -14.76 0.31
C LEU A 622 29.69 -16.24 0.60
N ASP A 623 28.59 -16.81 0.11
CA ASP A 623 28.28 -18.21 0.32
C ASP A 623 29.29 -19.13 -0.38
N ASN A 624 29.78 -18.73 -1.55
CA ASN A 624 30.88 -19.38 -2.27
C ASN A 624 32.25 -19.33 -1.55
N GLN A 625 32.35 -18.67 -0.39
CA GLN A 625 33.56 -18.58 0.42
C GLN A 625 33.46 -19.47 1.67
N LEU A 626 34.62 -19.94 2.14
CA LEU A 626 34.71 -20.65 3.42
C LEU A 626 34.18 -19.76 4.57
N PRO A 627 33.36 -20.29 5.51
CA PRO A 627 32.78 -19.51 6.60
C PRO A 627 33.78 -18.64 7.36
N SER A 628 34.96 -19.20 7.67
CA SER A 628 36.03 -18.51 8.41
C SER A 628 36.65 -17.30 7.68
N ILE A 629 36.45 -17.17 6.37
CA ILE A 629 37.01 -16.09 5.54
C ILE A 629 35.97 -14.99 5.29
N ARG A 630 34.67 -15.27 5.43
CA ARG A 630 33.57 -14.35 5.05
C ARG A 630 33.71 -12.97 5.70
N LEU A 631 33.97 -12.90 7.01
CA LEU A 631 34.14 -11.64 7.74
C LEU A 631 35.35 -10.82 7.25
N ILE A 632 36.48 -11.49 7.01
CA ILE A 632 37.71 -10.85 6.49
C ILE A 632 37.45 -10.32 5.09
N HIS A 633 36.75 -11.11 4.27
CA HIS A 633 36.42 -10.73 2.91
C HIS A 633 35.52 -9.50 2.87
N VAL A 634 34.48 -9.46 3.70
CA VAL A 634 33.61 -8.27 3.82
C VAL A 634 34.41 -7.03 4.20
N THR A 635 35.20 -7.12 5.28
CA THR A 635 35.91 -5.98 5.84
C THR A 635 37.04 -5.47 4.96
N SER A 636 37.76 -6.37 4.29
CA SER A 636 38.96 -6.01 3.52
C SER A 636 38.68 -5.75 2.03
N TYR A 637 37.61 -6.34 1.48
CA TYR A 637 37.32 -6.28 0.04
C TYR A 637 36.04 -5.51 -0.28
N TRP A 638 34.92 -5.80 0.39
CA TRP A 638 33.61 -5.29 0.01
C TRP A 638 33.28 -3.91 0.58
N ILE A 639 33.51 -3.67 1.87
CA ILE A 639 33.28 -2.34 2.48
C ILE A 639 34.02 -1.22 1.72
N PRO A 640 35.33 -1.36 1.40
CA PRO A 640 36.07 -0.32 0.66
C PRO A 640 35.60 -0.09 -0.77
N ARG A 641 34.87 -1.05 -1.36
CA ARG A 641 34.39 -1.03 -2.75
C ARG A 641 32.98 -0.47 -2.88
N LEU A 642 32.11 -0.84 -1.95
CA LEU A 642 30.71 -0.40 -1.91
C LEU A 642 30.58 1.05 -1.40
N TYR A 643 31.58 1.57 -0.71
CA TYR A 643 31.62 2.97 -0.31
C TYR A 643 31.88 3.87 -1.52
N CYS A 644 30.96 4.80 -1.81
CA CYS A 644 30.93 5.54 -3.07
C CYS A 644 31.85 6.77 -3.07
N ALA A 645 32.18 7.34 -1.90
CA ALA A 645 32.99 8.55 -1.83
C ALA A 645 34.48 8.29 -2.12
N LYS A 646 35.21 9.35 -2.49
CA LYS A 646 36.67 9.27 -2.70
C LYS A 646 37.33 8.70 -1.44
N ARG A 647 38.10 7.61 -1.61
CA ARG A 647 38.75 6.82 -0.55
C ARG A 647 39.57 7.68 0.42
N SER A 648 38.95 8.20 1.47
CA SER A 648 39.70 8.60 2.67
C SER A 648 39.86 7.36 3.53
N ASN A 649 41.10 6.90 3.71
CA ASN A 649 41.40 5.67 4.46
C ASN A 649 40.84 5.70 5.90
N ASN A 650 40.73 6.89 6.50
CA ASN A 650 40.18 7.06 7.85
C ASN A 650 38.69 6.67 7.91
N LEU A 651 37.85 7.17 7.00
CA LEU A 651 36.42 6.84 6.98
C LEU A 651 36.15 5.36 6.70
N ILE A 652 36.96 4.72 5.84
CA ILE A 652 36.85 3.28 5.58
C ILE A 652 37.17 2.48 6.86
N THR A 653 38.17 2.92 7.63
CA THR A 653 38.52 2.30 8.91
C THR A 653 37.36 2.44 9.92
N ASP A 654 36.73 3.61 9.98
CA ASP A 654 35.58 3.86 10.84
C ASP A 654 34.37 2.99 10.46
N LEU A 655 34.06 2.88 9.16
CA LEU A 655 33.04 1.97 8.62
C LEU A 655 33.29 0.51 9.03
N ILE A 656 34.53 0.04 8.90
CA ILE A 656 34.92 -1.32 9.30
C ILE A 656 34.74 -1.51 10.81
N ASN A 657 35.11 -0.51 11.63
CA ASN A 657 34.94 -0.58 13.08
C ASN A 657 33.47 -0.62 13.49
N ILE A 658 32.62 0.19 12.84
CA ILE A 658 31.17 0.19 13.01
C ILE A 658 30.57 -1.16 12.64
N PHE A 659 30.96 -1.70 11.48
CA PHE A 659 30.52 -3.01 11.01
C PHE A 659 30.91 -4.14 11.99
N LYS A 660 32.17 -4.17 12.44
CA LYS A 660 32.64 -5.15 13.43
C LYS A 660 31.89 -5.04 14.75
N ARG A 661 31.61 -3.81 15.20
CA ARG A 661 30.80 -3.56 16.41
C ARG A 661 29.40 -4.13 16.25
N LEU A 662 28.74 -3.88 15.13
CA LEU A 662 27.43 -4.45 14.81
C LEU A 662 27.46 -5.99 14.86
N VAL A 663 28.37 -6.63 14.13
CA VAL A 663 28.50 -8.10 14.10
C VAL A 663 28.74 -8.68 15.51
N ASN A 664 29.61 -8.05 16.30
CA ASN A 664 29.87 -8.48 17.68
C ASN A 664 28.62 -8.34 18.56
N THR A 665 27.90 -7.23 18.48
CA THR A 665 26.66 -7.01 19.24
C THR A 665 25.59 -8.03 18.82
N VAL A 666 25.40 -8.28 17.53
CA VAL A 666 24.44 -9.30 17.04
C VAL A 666 24.82 -10.68 17.57
N THR A 667 26.10 -11.03 17.55
CA THR A 667 26.58 -12.33 18.04
C THR A 667 26.34 -12.49 19.54
N LEU A 668 26.62 -11.46 20.34
CA LEU A 668 26.36 -11.46 21.78
C LEU A 668 24.87 -11.59 22.10
N LEU A 669 24.01 -10.84 21.39
CA LEU A 669 22.57 -10.91 21.55
C LEU A 669 22.04 -12.29 21.13
N SER A 670 22.52 -12.82 20.00
CA SER A 670 22.09 -14.12 19.45
C SER A 670 22.52 -15.30 20.33
N ALA A 671 23.63 -15.18 21.06
CA ALA A 671 24.10 -16.22 21.98
C ALA A 671 23.27 -16.30 23.27
N SER A 672 22.57 -15.22 23.62
CA SER A 672 21.65 -15.24 24.75
C SER A 672 20.42 -16.08 24.36
N SER A 673 20.13 -17.16 25.09
CA SER A 673 18.97 -18.05 24.90
C SER A 673 17.63 -17.35 25.23
N SER A 674 17.61 -16.03 25.12
CA SER A 674 16.79 -15.11 25.89
C SER A 674 15.56 -14.65 25.15
N PHE A 675 15.57 -14.59 23.82
CA PHE A 675 14.41 -14.19 23.00
C PHE A 675 13.32 -15.27 22.94
N ASN A 676 13.13 -16.02 24.03
CA ASN A 676 11.89 -16.73 24.27
C ASN A 676 10.90 -15.72 24.84
N LEU A 677 10.13 -15.10 23.95
CA LEU A 677 8.82 -14.60 24.33
C LEU A 677 8.09 -15.78 24.99
N LYS A 678 7.80 -15.68 26.30
CA LYS A 678 7.13 -16.74 27.08
C LYS A 678 5.90 -17.18 26.29
N SER A 679 6.00 -18.35 25.67
CA SER A 679 5.00 -18.96 24.79
C SER A 679 3.81 -19.54 25.58
N SER A 680 3.47 -18.95 26.73
CA SER A 680 2.45 -19.48 27.64
C SER A 680 1.03 -19.37 27.09
N SER A 681 0.82 -18.81 25.89
CA SER A 681 -0.51 -18.73 25.23
C SER A 681 -0.56 -19.28 23.80
N MET A 682 0.52 -19.83 23.24
CA MET A 682 0.48 -20.46 21.91
C MET A 682 0.10 -21.94 22.00
N THR A 683 -1.18 -22.24 22.14
CA THR A 683 -1.69 -23.59 21.84
C THR A 683 -1.79 -23.76 20.33
N ARG A 684 -0.76 -24.36 19.71
CA ARG A 684 -0.90 -24.95 18.37
C ARG A 684 -1.93 -26.09 18.44
N ARG A 685 -3.19 -25.79 18.16
CA ARG A 685 -4.15 -26.82 17.75
C ARG A 685 -4.08 -26.93 16.24
N SER A 686 -3.33 -27.92 15.76
CA SER A 686 -3.45 -28.38 14.38
C SER A 686 -4.79 -29.11 14.23
N GLU A 687 -5.88 -28.38 14.00
CA GLU A 687 -7.07 -29.01 13.45
C GLU A 687 -6.80 -29.23 11.96
N GLN A 688 -6.37 -30.45 11.61
CA GLN A 688 -6.38 -30.92 10.23
C GLN A 688 -7.82 -30.85 9.72
N ARG A 689 -8.19 -29.78 9.03
CA ARG A 689 -9.35 -29.84 8.14
C ARG A 689 -8.95 -30.72 6.97
N ALA A 690 -9.70 -31.81 6.80
CA ALA A 690 -9.63 -32.65 5.62
C ALA A 690 -9.70 -31.78 4.35
N PRO A 691 -8.97 -32.12 3.28
CA PRO A 691 -9.11 -31.42 2.01
C PRO A 691 -10.58 -31.40 1.61
N LEU A 692 -11.04 -30.25 1.11
CA LEU A 692 -12.34 -30.13 0.44
C LEU A 692 -12.34 -31.10 -0.74
N SER A 693 -12.75 -32.34 -0.50
CA SER A 693 -13.09 -33.28 -1.56
C SER A 693 -14.33 -32.71 -2.25
N GLU A 694 -14.18 -32.40 -3.53
CA GLU A 694 -15.29 -32.12 -4.43
C GLU A 694 -16.36 -33.20 -4.20
N LEU A 695 -17.53 -32.79 -3.69
CA LEU A 695 -18.73 -33.60 -3.70
C LEU A 695 -19.21 -33.67 -5.15
N THR A 696 -18.53 -34.48 -5.95
CA THR A 696 -19.11 -35.04 -7.18
C THR A 696 -20.23 -35.97 -6.75
N ASN A 697 -21.47 -35.50 -6.84
CA ASN A 697 -22.65 -36.36 -6.85
C ASN A 697 -22.59 -37.27 -8.07
N THR A 698 -22.01 -38.47 -7.91
CA THR A 698 -22.10 -39.55 -8.88
C THR A 698 -23.45 -40.25 -8.72
N ILE A 699 -24.36 -39.97 -9.67
CA ILE A 699 -25.50 -40.84 -9.99
C ILE A 699 -24.94 -42.10 -10.66
N PRO A 700 -25.34 -43.32 -10.27
CA PRO A 700 -24.80 -44.53 -10.86
C PRO A 700 -25.48 -44.78 -12.21
N PHE A 701 -24.69 -44.82 -13.30
CA PHE A 701 -25.14 -45.39 -14.57
C PHE A 701 -24.20 -46.50 -15.01
N ASN A 702 -24.80 -47.68 -15.17
CA ASN A 702 -24.18 -48.91 -15.65
C ASN A 702 -23.72 -48.78 -17.12
N ASN A 703 -22.61 -49.45 -17.39
CA ASN A 703 -22.10 -49.94 -18.68
C ASN A 703 -23.02 -49.78 -19.91
N VAL A 704 -22.58 -49.01 -20.91
CA VAL A 704 -22.70 -49.40 -22.33
C VAL A 704 -21.45 -48.93 -23.09
N ASN A 705 -20.92 -49.87 -23.87
CA ASN A 705 -19.78 -49.82 -24.77
C ASN A 705 -20.04 -48.92 -26.01
N CYS A 706 -18.99 -48.35 -26.61
CA CYS A 706 -18.72 -48.24 -28.07
C CYS A 706 -18.02 -46.93 -28.52
N ASN A 707 -16.80 -47.13 -29.04
CA ASN A 707 -16.16 -46.64 -30.27
C ASN A 707 -16.00 -45.13 -30.63
N ASP A 708 -14.74 -44.84 -30.98
CA ASP A 708 -14.22 -44.06 -32.12
C ASP A 708 -14.68 -42.61 -32.35
N SER A 709 -13.77 -41.66 -32.17
CA SER A 709 -12.93 -41.13 -33.27
C SER A 709 -12.45 -39.67 -33.04
N MET A 710 -11.19 -39.46 -33.40
CA MET A 710 -10.56 -38.20 -33.85
C MET A 710 -10.50 -36.98 -32.91
N PHE A 711 -9.32 -36.74 -32.34
CA PHE A 711 -8.74 -35.40 -32.27
C PHE A 711 -7.25 -35.44 -32.67
N HIS A 712 -6.95 -34.85 -33.83
CA HIS A 712 -5.60 -34.58 -34.32
C HIS A 712 -5.12 -33.19 -33.84
N ASN A 713 -3.90 -33.17 -33.29
CA ASN A 713 -2.82 -32.19 -33.48
C ASN A 713 -3.15 -30.70 -33.65
N ILE A 714 -2.69 -29.86 -32.72
CA ILE A 714 -1.94 -28.63 -33.07
C ILE A 714 -0.70 -28.50 -32.16
N LYS A 715 0.43 -28.32 -32.84
CA LYS A 715 1.83 -28.31 -32.39
C LYS A 715 2.25 -26.86 -32.05
N LEU A 716 2.87 -26.65 -30.89
CA LEU A 716 3.56 -25.41 -30.53
C LEU A 716 4.91 -25.34 -31.25
N THR A 717 5.19 -24.25 -31.97
CA THR A 717 6.53 -23.91 -32.45
C THR A 717 6.98 -22.59 -31.87
N SER A 718 8.14 -22.63 -31.23
CA SER A 718 8.96 -21.53 -30.73
C SER A 718 9.62 -20.75 -31.88
N VAL A 719 9.84 -19.45 -31.68
CA VAL A 719 10.79 -18.65 -32.46
C VAL A 719 11.61 -17.77 -31.51
N SER A 720 12.93 -17.88 -31.64
CA SER A 720 13.98 -17.14 -30.96
C SER A 720 14.43 -15.91 -31.75
N SER A 721 14.71 -14.83 -31.00
CA SER A 721 15.72 -13.76 -31.18
C SER A 721 15.95 -13.10 -32.55
N ASP A 722 15.86 -11.77 -32.59
CA ASP A 722 17.02 -10.94 -32.96
C ASP A 722 16.90 -9.47 -32.52
N GLY A 723 18.05 -8.88 -32.17
CA GLY A 723 18.17 -7.58 -31.54
C GLY A 723 18.09 -6.38 -32.49
N LYS A 724 17.48 -5.30 -32.00
CA LYS A 724 17.85 -3.90 -32.27
C LYS A 724 17.19 -3.01 -31.22
N ILE A 725 18.04 -2.32 -30.44
CA ILE A 725 17.64 -1.29 -29.47
C ILE A 725 17.08 -0.11 -30.28
N SER A 726 15.78 0.12 -30.18
CA SER A 726 15.15 1.40 -30.53
C SER A 726 14.22 1.79 -29.38
N SER A 727 14.22 3.08 -29.08
CA SER A 727 13.61 3.78 -27.95
C SER A 727 12.25 3.24 -27.48
N VAL A 728 12.14 3.01 -26.17
CA VAL A 728 10.95 2.53 -25.44
C VAL A 728 9.81 3.58 -25.34
N LEU A 729 9.88 4.69 -26.08
CA LEU A 729 8.81 5.70 -26.11
C LEU A 729 7.54 5.28 -26.87
N ASP A 730 7.54 4.14 -27.56
CA ASP A 730 6.52 3.82 -28.58
C ASP A 730 5.57 2.66 -28.20
N LYS A 731 5.53 2.25 -26.93
CA LYS A 731 4.65 1.15 -26.46
C LYS A 731 3.83 1.50 -25.22
N HIS A 732 3.05 2.57 -25.30
CA HIS A 732 1.73 2.64 -24.63
C HIS A 732 0.81 3.79 -25.08
N LEU A 733 1.10 4.46 -26.19
CA LEU A 733 0.12 5.35 -26.84
C LEU A 733 -0.29 4.73 -28.17
N ASP A 734 -1.59 4.53 -28.33
CA ASP A 734 -2.18 4.04 -29.56
C ASP A 734 -1.91 5.06 -30.68
N LYS A 735 -1.03 4.73 -31.64
CA LYS A 735 -0.67 5.61 -32.77
C LYS A 735 -1.89 6.07 -33.58
N GLN A 736 -3.01 5.34 -33.52
CA GLN A 736 -4.26 5.76 -34.14
C GLN A 736 -4.89 6.97 -33.43
N VAL A 737 -4.69 7.12 -32.11
CA VAL A 737 -5.22 8.24 -31.32
C VAL A 737 -4.45 9.53 -31.63
N ILE A 738 -3.12 9.48 -31.70
CA ILE A 738 -2.30 10.65 -32.06
C ILE A 738 -2.58 11.11 -33.49
N ASN A 739 -2.68 10.17 -34.44
CA ASN A 739 -2.95 10.53 -35.84
C ASN A 739 -4.37 11.08 -36.06
N ARG A 740 -5.35 10.68 -35.24
CA ARG A 740 -6.70 11.29 -35.26
C ARG A 740 -6.70 12.66 -34.58
N PHE A 741 -5.95 12.81 -33.49
CA PHE A 741 -5.82 14.06 -32.74
C PHE A 741 -5.09 15.16 -33.54
N LEU A 742 -4.03 14.79 -34.28
CA LEU A 742 -3.34 15.72 -35.19
C LEU A 742 -4.20 16.15 -36.38
N ARG A 743 -5.13 15.29 -36.83
CA ARG A 743 -6.08 15.59 -37.91
C ARG A 743 -7.18 16.55 -37.46
N ASP A 744 -7.68 16.40 -36.24
CA ASP A 744 -8.72 17.28 -35.69
C ASP A 744 -8.16 18.66 -35.25
N LEU A 745 -6.88 18.73 -34.87
CA LEU A 745 -6.16 20.00 -34.65
C LEU A 745 -5.95 20.80 -35.95
N THR A 746 -5.74 20.12 -37.07
CA THR A 746 -5.65 20.77 -38.39
C THR A 746 -7.02 21.18 -38.94
N GLU A 747 -8.09 20.44 -38.62
CA GLU A 747 -9.46 20.84 -38.96
C GLU A 747 -9.94 22.08 -38.15
N LYS A 748 -9.48 22.26 -36.90
CA LYS A 748 -9.77 23.47 -36.10
C LYS A 748 -8.98 24.72 -36.48
N GLN A 749 -7.84 24.58 -37.19
CA GLN A 749 -7.10 25.75 -37.72
C GLN A 749 -7.64 26.24 -39.07
N ASN A 750 -8.51 25.47 -39.74
CA ASN A 750 -9.12 25.85 -41.02
C ASN A 750 -10.52 26.47 -40.88
N VAL A 751 -10.95 26.76 -39.64
CA VAL A 751 -12.14 27.57 -39.35
C VAL A 751 -11.73 28.70 -38.42
N ALA A 752 -10.91 29.61 -38.95
CA ALA A 752 -10.64 30.94 -38.42
C ALA A 752 -10.74 31.95 -39.56
#